data_AF-A0A8C6NNI7-F1
#
_entry.id   AF-A0A8C6NNI7-F1
#
_cell.length_a   1.000
_cell.length_b   1.000
_cell.length_c   1.000
_cell.angle_alpha   90.00
_cell.angle_beta   90.00
_cell.angle_gamma   90.00
#
_symmetry.space_group_name_H-M   'P 1'
#
loop_
_entity.id
_entity.type
_entity.pdbx_description
1 polymer ?
#
loop_
_entity_poly.entity_id
_entity_poly.type
_entity_poly.pdbx_seq_one_letter_code
_entity_poly.pdbx_strand_id
1 'polypeptide(L)'
;MTSLAGRVARQQDRALGIGTNENAAKFGGQDYESLRQQCLSSGRLFVDNNFPAESKSLGYNELGPYSSKTRGIVWKRPTELCAKPVFIDNGATRTDICQGSLGDCWLLAAIASLTLDQDILARVVPPEQSFTEDYAGIFHFQFWQYGTWVDVVIDDRLPTKDGKLLFVHSAEGSEFWSALLEKAYAKVNGCYEALSGGNTIEGFEDFTGGIAEIYELSKAPPQLFQIIKKALSLGSLLGCSIDITSAYETEAVTALKLVKGHAYSVTGAEEVNYRGRAVQLVRIRNPWGQVEWTGPWSDGSREWDYVSSDEKLKLNNVAEDGEFWMSYLDFIKNFSKVEICNLTPDTLSSDEVGRWNNYQFEGMWRVGSTAGGCRNNAATFSSNPQFVVRLEEVDDHPLDGKDGCTFLVGLMQKGGRQNRRLNSDLEAIGFAIYKVPQRRSNVHLGPEVLLRQKAVAMSSTFINTREVCERFRLPRGEYVIIPSTFLPHKNGSFLLRVFSEKEAINQTISTFMVLSPFCVAPQKEVSEKDMDPNFKKLFKQIAGSDMEISAFKLVEMLNNIVSHRSDIKTHGFSIETGRLIVNDNSMLGLTEFYVFWNKLQKYLEIFKSHDTDKSGTMSSHEMRAAADKAGFQVNSALLQAIVNRYADAQYAIDFDNFVGCLIKLEMLFKMFKTLEKDNSGKIELNLQQWMCLAIY
;
A
#
# COMPACT_ATOMS: atom_id res chain seq x y z
N MET A 1 -13.62 -3.67 2.53
CA MET A 1 -12.79 -3.32 3.70
C MET A 1 -12.48 -4.58 4.47
N THR A 2 -11.21 -4.91 4.68
CA THR A 2 -10.82 -6.07 5.47
C THR A 2 -11.10 -5.82 6.95
N SER A 3 -11.73 -6.78 7.64
CA SER A 3 -11.92 -6.72 9.09
C SER A 3 -10.57 -6.71 9.83
N LEU A 4 -10.55 -6.29 11.10
CA LEU A 4 -9.33 -6.33 11.92
C LEU A 4 -8.76 -7.76 11.98
N ALA A 5 -9.63 -8.78 12.12
CA ALA A 5 -9.23 -10.18 12.08
C ALA A 5 -8.56 -10.57 10.75
N GLY A 6 -9.11 -10.15 9.60
CA GLY A 6 -8.49 -10.40 8.30
C GLY A 6 -7.17 -9.65 8.07
N ARG A 7 -6.88 -8.58 8.83
CA ARG A 7 -5.54 -7.95 8.83
C ARG A 7 -4.54 -8.76 9.66
N VAL A 8 -4.94 -9.19 10.85
CA VAL A 8 -4.10 -10.03 11.72
C VAL A 8 -3.76 -11.35 11.03
N ALA A 9 -4.74 -11.98 10.37
CA ALA A 9 -4.52 -13.18 9.56
C ALA A 9 -3.48 -12.94 8.47
N ARG A 10 -3.60 -11.87 7.68
CA ARG A 10 -2.60 -11.55 6.64
C ARG A 10 -1.20 -11.25 7.19
N GLN A 11 -1.10 -10.65 8.38
CA GLN A 11 0.18 -10.45 9.04
C GLN A 11 0.81 -11.78 9.48
N GLN A 12 0.00 -12.73 9.95
CA GLN A 12 0.44 -14.08 10.27
C GLN A 12 0.84 -14.86 9.01
N ASP A 13 0.03 -14.79 7.95
CA ASP A 13 0.32 -15.38 6.64
C ASP A 13 1.69 -14.90 6.15
N ARG A 14 1.94 -13.59 6.21
CA ARG A 14 3.24 -13.00 5.85
C ARG A 14 4.38 -13.50 6.74
N ALA A 15 4.15 -13.67 8.04
CA ALA A 15 5.15 -14.24 8.97
C ALA A 15 5.45 -15.71 8.67
N LEU A 16 4.51 -16.44 8.06
CA LEU A 16 4.68 -17.80 7.54
C LEU A 16 5.25 -17.83 6.11
N GLY A 17 5.61 -16.67 5.55
CA GLY A 17 6.16 -16.55 4.21
C GLY A 17 5.11 -16.51 3.09
N ILE A 18 3.81 -16.50 3.39
CA ILE A 18 2.76 -16.36 2.35
C ILE A 18 2.75 -14.91 1.84
N GLY A 19 2.73 -14.76 0.53
CA GLY A 19 2.84 -13.48 -0.16
C GLY A 19 4.26 -13.00 -0.43
N THR A 20 5.28 -13.83 -0.17
CA THR A 20 6.68 -13.58 -0.56
C THR A 20 6.93 -14.00 -2.00
N ASN A 21 8.16 -13.84 -2.46
CA ASN A 21 8.58 -14.36 -3.76
C ASN A 21 8.32 -15.90 -3.82
N GLU A 22 8.87 -16.67 -2.89
CA GLU A 22 8.76 -18.14 -2.91
C GLU A 22 7.35 -18.71 -2.77
N ASN A 23 6.43 -18.00 -2.10
CA ASN A 23 5.09 -18.49 -1.80
C ASN A 23 4.05 -17.40 -2.02
N ALA A 24 3.63 -17.21 -3.27
CA ALA A 24 2.63 -16.20 -3.63
C ALA A 24 1.26 -16.50 -3.00
N ALA A 25 0.57 -15.45 -2.56
CA ALA A 25 -0.77 -15.56 -1.99
C ALA A 25 -1.81 -15.88 -3.07
N LYS A 26 -2.73 -16.81 -2.79
CA LYS A 26 -3.74 -17.25 -3.76
C LYS A 26 -4.85 -16.21 -3.95
N PHE A 27 -4.96 -15.64 -5.15
CA PHE A 27 -5.99 -14.66 -5.45
C PHE A 27 -7.38 -15.28 -5.43
N GLY A 28 -8.31 -14.67 -4.69
CA GLY A 28 -9.69 -15.17 -4.58
C GLY A 28 -9.79 -16.59 -4.00
N GLY A 29 -8.75 -17.08 -3.29
CA GLY A 29 -8.69 -18.43 -2.76
C GLY A 29 -8.58 -19.53 -3.83
N GLN A 30 -8.25 -19.19 -5.07
CA GLN A 30 -8.09 -20.15 -6.17
C GLN A 30 -6.67 -20.72 -6.18
N ASP A 31 -6.55 -22.05 -6.27
CA ASP A 31 -5.28 -22.76 -6.37
C ASP A 31 -5.12 -23.37 -7.76
N TYR A 32 -4.11 -22.94 -8.51
CA TYR A 32 -3.90 -23.36 -9.90
C TYR A 32 -3.83 -24.88 -10.03
N GLU A 33 -2.94 -25.53 -9.28
CA GLU A 33 -2.71 -26.97 -9.38
C GLU A 33 -3.96 -27.79 -9.00
N SER A 34 -4.61 -27.47 -7.88
CA SER A 34 -5.84 -28.17 -7.47
C SER A 34 -6.95 -28.01 -8.51
N LEU A 35 -7.14 -26.81 -9.07
CA LEU A 35 -8.18 -26.56 -10.07
C LEU A 35 -7.86 -27.22 -11.41
N ARG A 36 -6.59 -27.24 -11.83
CA ARG A 36 -6.12 -27.94 -13.02
C ARG A 36 -6.39 -29.44 -12.91
N GLN A 37 -6.00 -30.07 -11.80
CA GLN A 37 -6.23 -31.50 -11.55
C GLN A 37 -7.72 -31.86 -11.48
N GLN A 38 -8.55 -30.99 -10.90
CA GLN A 38 -10.01 -31.17 -10.90
C GLN A 38 -10.60 -31.12 -12.31
N CYS A 39 -10.12 -30.20 -13.15
CA CYS A 39 -10.57 -30.08 -14.55
C CYS A 39 -10.12 -31.28 -15.39
N LEU A 40 -8.87 -31.71 -15.25
CA LEU A 40 -8.31 -32.89 -15.92
C LEU A 40 -9.08 -34.16 -15.54
N SER A 41 -9.31 -34.40 -14.25
CA SER A 41 -10.04 -35.59 -13.76
C SER A 41 -11.51 -35.61 -14.18
N SER A 42 -12.14 -34.45 -14.36
CA SER A 42 -13.54 -34.34 -14.82
C SER A 42 -13.69 -34.26 -16.34
N GLY A 43 -12.60 -34.16 -17.10
CA GLY A 43 -12.60 -33.99 -18.56
C GLY A 43 -13.29 -32.71 -19.02
N ARG A 44 -13.23 -31.64 -18.21
CA ARG A 44 -13.87 -30.34 -18.49
C ARG A 44 -12.82 -29.23 -18.51
N LEU A 45 -13.04 -28.23 -19.36
CA LEU A 45 -12.23 -27.02 -19.36
C LEU A 45 -12.64 -26.10 -18.22
N PHE A 46 -11.65 -25.44 -17.62
CA PHE A 46 -11.87 -24.50 -16.52
C PHE A 46 -12.73 -23.31 -16.96
N VAL A 47 -13.63 -22.91 -16.06
CA VAL A 47 -14.52 -21.76 -16.21
C VAL A 47 -14.33 -20.92 -14.96
N ASP A 48 -13.76 -19.73 -15.11
CA ASP A 48 -13.46 -18.86 -13.99
C ASP A 48 -14.74 -18.13 -13.52
N ASN A 49 -15.25 -18.55 -12.36
CA ASN A 49 -16.40 -17.91 -11.73
C ASN A 49 -16.06 -16.56 -11.08
N ASN A 50 -14.78 -16.32 -10.76
CA ASN A 50 -14.31 -15.08 -10.16
C ASN A 50 -14.11 -13.98 -11.23
N PHE A 51 -13.94 -14.36 -12.49
CA PHE A 51 -13.82 -13.43 -13.63
C PHE A 51 -14.51 -14.02 -14.87
N PRO A 52 -15.85 -14.03 -14.89
CA PRO A 52 -16.60 -14.73 -15.92
C PRO A 52 -16.55 -14.01 -17.27
N ALA A 53 -16.77 -14.76 -18.35
CA ALA A 53 -16.83 -14.27 -19.72
C ALA A 53 -18.12 -13.47 -20.02
N GLU A 54 -18.30 -12.34 -19.33
CA GLU A 54 -19.48 -11.48 -19.35
C GLU A 54 -19.10 -10.01 -19.50
N SER A 55 -20.06 -9.15 -19.85
CA SER A 55 -19.83 -7.71 -20.04
C SER A 55 -19.23 -7.01 -18.81
N LYS A 56 -19.52 -7.49 -17.59
CA LYS A 56 -18.97 -6.92 -16.34
C LYS A 56 -17.45 -7.05 -16.24
N SER A 57 -16.86 -8.05 -16.90
CA SER A 57 -15.42 -8.28 -16.93
C SER A 57 -14.72 -7.41 -17.97
N LEU A 58 -15.47 -6.92 -18.97
CA LEU A 58 -14.98 -5.94 -19.93
C LEU A 58 -14.91 -4.55 -19.30
N GLY A 59 -15.97 -4.12 -18.61
CA GLY A 59 -16.01 -2.77 -18.06
C GLY A 59 -17.34 -2.37 -17.44
N TYR A 60 -17.45 -1.07 -17.15
CA TYR A 60 -18.58 -0.45 -16.47
C TYR A 60 -19.10 0.82 -17.17
N ASN A 61 -18.31 1.47 -18.02
CA ASN A 61 -18.70 2.68 -18.74
C ASN A 61 -18.42 2.55 -20.25
N GLU A 62 -17.22 2.90 -20.71
CA GLU A 62 -16.81 2.85 -22.13
C GLU A 62 -16.78 1.42 -22.67
N LEU A 63 -16.46 0.44 -21.80
CA LEU A 63 -16.54 -1.00 -22.09
C LEU A 63 -17.64 -1.68 -21.27
N GLY A 64 -18.64 -0.91 -20.83
CA GLY A 64 -19.78 -1.43 -20.10
C GLY A 64 -20.81 -2.17 -20.98
N PRO A 65 -21.85 -2.75 -20.37
CA PRO A 65 -22.89 -3.52 -21.08
C PRO A 65 -23.69 -2.72 -22.12
N TYR A 66 -23.81 -1.40 -21.93
CA TYR A 66 -24.61 -0.53 -22.80
C TYR A 66 -23.78 0.19 -23.87
N SER A 67 -22.46 0.00 -23.87
CA SER A 67 -21.56 0.64 -24.83
C SER A 67 -21.73 0.07 -26.23
N SER A 68 -21.64 0.93 -27.25
CA SER A 68 -21.58 0.47 -28.64
C SER A 68 -20.28 -0.28 -28.94
N LYS A 69 -19.19 0.02 -28.20
CA LYS A 69 -17.88 -0.61 -28.36
C LYS A 69 -17.91 -2.10 -28.04
N THR A 70 -18.77 -2.52 -27.10
CA THR A 70 -18.87 -3.91 -26.64
C THR A 70 -19.86 -4.78 -27.40
N ARG A 71 -20.61 -4.20 -28.36
CA ARG A 71 -21.55 -4.96 -29.19
C ARG A 71 -20.82 -5.93 -30.10
N GLY A 72 -21.30 -7.17 -30.13
CA GLY A 72 -20.77 -8.24 -30.97
C GLY A 72 -19.48 -8.89 -30.43
N ILE A 73 -19.07 -8.56 -29.20
CA ILE A 73 -17.95 -9.25 -28.56
C ILE A 73 -18.36 -10.67 -28.19
N VAL A 74 -17.52 -11.63 -28.56
CA VAL A 74 -17.65 -13.04 -28.20
C VAL A 74 -16.37 -13.49 -27.52
N TRP A 75 -16.50 -14.26 -26.44
CA TRP A 75 -15.35 -14.82 -25.74
C TRP A 75 -14.98 -16.16 -26.37
N LYS A 76 -13.74 -16.29 -26.86
CA LYS A 76 -13.24 -17.50 -27.52
C LYS A 76 -11.95 -17.97 -26.89
N ARG A 77 -11.70 -19.27 -26.88
CA ARG A 77 -10.42 -19.83 -26.46
C ARG A 77 -9.39 -19.80 -27.61
N PRO A 78 -8.08 -19.76 -27.34
CA PRO A 78 -7.03 -19.90 -28.36
C PRO A 78 -7.21 -21.10 -29.29
N THR A 79 -7.69 -22.22 -28.76
CA THR A 79 -8.01 -23.46 -29.50
C THR A 79 -9.16 -23.30 -30.50
N GLU A 80 -9.97 -22.24 -30.40
CA GLU A 80 -11.05 -21.90 -31.34
C GLU A 80 -10.61 -20.84 -32.37
N LEU A 81 -9.46 -20.18 -32.15
CA LEU A 81 -8.95 -19.08 -32.96
C LEU A 81 -7.85 -19.53 -33.92
N CYS A 82 -7.00 -20.46 -33.49
CA CYS A 82 -5.92 -20.99 -34.31
C CYS A 82 -5.79 -22.52 -34.13
N ALA A 83 -5.21 -23.19 -35.14
CA ALA A 83 -5.13 -24.65 -35.17
C ALA A 83 -4.07 -25.22 -34.21
N LYS A 84 -3.03 -24.43 -33.88
CA LYS A 84 -1.91 -24.83 -33.02
C LYS A 84 -1.58 -23.67 -32.07
N PRO A 85 -2.39 -23.43 -31.04
CA PRO A 85 -2.08 -22.40 -30.06
C PRO A 85 -0.83 -22.82 -29.28
N VAL A 86 0.06 -21.86 -29.07
CA VAL A 86 1.25 -22.00 -28.24
C VAL A 86 1.18 -20.95 -27.14
N PHE A 87 1.71 -21.30 -25.96
CA PHE A 87 1.72 -20.37 -24.83
C PHE A 87 2.80 -19.33 -25.07
N ILE A 88 4.05 -19.80 -25.21
CA ILE A 88 5.24 -19.04 -25.60
C ILE A 88 5.95 -19.82 -26.73
N ASP A 89 6.40 -19.15 -27.79
CA ASP A 89 7.17 -19.76 -28.89
C ASP A 89 8.60 -19.21 -28.98
N ASN A 90 9.62 -20.06 -28.77
CA ASN A 90 11.04 -19.69 -28.80
C ASN A 90 11.43 -18.53 -27.85
N GLY A 91 10.80 -18.47 -26.68
CA GLY A 91 11.01 -17.46 -25.65
C GLY A 91 10.05 -16.29 -25.81
N ALA A 92 9.64 -15.67 -24.71
CA ALA A 92 8.70 -14.57 -24.80
C ALA A 92 9.44 -13.33 -25.27
N THR A 93 9.02 -12.77 -26.40
CA THR A 93 9.65 -11.63 -27.04
C THR A 93 8.70 -10.45 -27.12
N ARG A 94 9.25 -9.28 -27.46
CA ARG A 94 8.46 -8.05 -27.62
C ARG A 94 7.46 -8.11 -28.78
N THR A 95 7.71 -8.91 -29.82
CA THR A 95 6.83 -8.99 -31.00
C THR A 95 5.48 -9.62 -30.66
N ASP A 96 5.41 -10.24 -29.49
CA ASP A 96 4.23 -10.92 -28.96
C ASP A 96 3.24 -9.92 -28.33
N ILE A 97 3.59 -8.62 -28.31
CA ILE A 97 2.88 -7.56 -27.59
C ILE A 97 2.47 -6.46 -28.58
N CYS A 98 1.33 -6.64 -29.23
CA CYS A 98 0.68 -5.61 -30.04
C CYS A 98 -0.55 -5.05 -29.32
N GLN A 99 -0.66 -3.72 -29.29
CA GLN A 99 -1.79 -3.03 -28.66
C GLN A 99 -3.10 -3.30 -29.39
N GLY A 100 -4.13 -3.63 -28.62
CA GLY A 100 -5.48 -3.73 -29.13
C GLY A 100 -6.23 -2.40 -29.03
N SER A 101 -7.54 -2.49 -28.81
CA SER A 101 -8.44 -1.32 -28.75
C SER A 101 -8.51 -0.62 -27.39
N LEU A 102 -7.69 -1.05 -26.41
CA LEU A 102 -7.65 -0.52 -25.05
C LEU A 102 -6.54 0.53 -24.90
N GLY A 103 -6.80 1.56 -24.10
CA GLY A 103 -5.86 2.64 -23.81
C GLY A 103 -4.88 2.28 -22.68
N ASP A 104 -4.24 1.13 -22.78
CA ASP A 104 -3.35 0.56 -21.77
C ASP A 104 -1.91 0.39 -22.27
N CYS A 105 -1.48 1.20 -23.25
CA CYS A 105 -0.10 1.25 -23.77
C CYS A 105 0.98 1.32 -22.68
N TRP A 106 0.67 1.94 -21.54
CA TRP A 106 1.53 1.98 -20.34
C TRP A 106 1.84 0.58 -19.77
N LEU A 107 0.85 -0.32 -19.78
CA LEU A 107 1.00 -1.70 -19.32
C LEU A 107 1.82 -2.50 -20.33
N LEU A 108 1.53 -2.35 -21.62
CA LEU A 108 2.26 -3.02 -22.68
C LEU A 108 3.74 -2.66 -22.69
N ALA A 109 4.08 -1.39 -22.48
CA ALA A 109 5.48 -0.97 -22.34
C ALA A 109 6.16 -1.63 -21.14
N ALA A 110 5.43 -1.81 -20.03
CA ALA A 110 5.95 -2.54 -18.87
C ALA A 110 6.16 -4.04 -19.20
N ILE A 111 5.21 -4.69 -19.87
CA ILE A 111 5.33 -6.10 -20.30
C ILE A 111 6.48 -6.25 -21.31
N ALA A 112 6.63 -5.33 -22.25
CA ALA A 112 7.70 -5.37 -23.26
C ALA A 112 9.10 -5.13 -22.66
N SER A 113 9.17 -4.47 -21.51
CA SER A 113 10.41 -4.32 -20.75
C SER A 113 10.69 -5.58 -19.91
N LEU A 114 9.65 -6.27 -19.44
CA LEU A 114 9.76 -7.54 -18.73
C LEU A 114 10.42 -8.62 -19.61
N THR A 115 10.12 -8.66 -20.90
CA THR A 115 10.75 -9.62 -21.83
C THR A 115 12.27 -9.44 -21.99
N LEU A 116 12.84 -8.31 -21.53
CA LEU A 116 14.28 -8.07 -21.56
C LEU A 116 15.04 -8.87 -20.50
N ASP A 117 14.34 -9.30 -19.44
CA ASP A 117 14.90 -10.08 -18.34
C ASP A 117 14.08 -11.36 -18.15
N GLN A 118 14.67 -12.50 -18.52
CA GLN A 118 13.99 -13.79 -18.49
C GLN A 118 13.68 -14.28 -17.07
N ASP A 119 14.44 -13.86 -16.06
CA ASP A 119 14.20 -14.26 -14.67
C ASP A 119 12.98 -13.52 -14.10
N ILE A 120 12.89 -12.21 -14.36
CA ILE A 120 11.73 -11.41 -13.95
C ILE A 120 10.49 -11.84 -14.75
N LEU A 121 10.65 -12.15 -16.04
CA LEU A 121 9.55 -12.68 -16.85
C LEU A 121 9.05 -14.02 -16.31
N ALA A 122 9.93 -14.99 -16.08
CA ALA A 122 9.56 -16.30 -15.54
C ALA A 122 8.89 -16.20 -14.17
N ARG A 123 9.20 -15.14 -13.41
CA ARG A 123 8.53 -14.83 -12.15
C ARG A 123 7.07 -14.44 -12.35
N VAL A 124 6.76 -13.57 -13.31
CA VAL A 124 5.38 -13.09 -13.58
C VAL A 124 4.59 -14.10 -14.42
N VAL A 125 5.27 -14.76 -15.35
CA VAL A 125 4.74 -15.71 -16.33
C VAL A 125 5.44 -17.06 -16.12
N PRO A 126 4.89 -17.93 -15.25
CA PRO A 126 5.45 -19.25 -15.01
C PRO A 126 5.60 -20.04 -16.32
N PRO A 127 6.81 -20.52 -16.69
CA PRO A 127 7.11 -21.06 -18.02
C PRO A 127 6.58 -22.48 -18.27
N GLU A 128 6.10 -23.19 -17.24
CA GLU A 128 5.61 -24.57 -17.31
C GLU A 128 4.22 -24.73 -17.98
N GLN A 129 3.62 -23.63 -18.42
CA GLN A 129 2.26 -23.59 -18.94
C GLN A 129 2.21 -23.94 -20.44
N SER A 130 1.21 -24.72 -20.84
CA SER A 130 1.10 -25.21 -22.22
C SER A 130 -0.35 -25.41 -22.67
N PHE A 131 -0.57 -25.32 -23.99
CA PHE A 131 -1.83 -25.71 -24.64
C PHE A 131 -1.85 -27.18 -25.09
N THR A 132 -0.72 -27.90 -25.01
CA THR A 132 -0.60 -29.29 -25.47
C THR A 132 -0.53 -30.28 -24.31
N GLU A 133 0.34 -30.01 -23.34
CA GLU A 133 0.55 -30.88 -22.18
C GLU A 133 -0.38 -30.49 -21.03
N ASP A 134 -1.09 -31.46 -20.45
CA ASP A 134 -2.01 -31.28 -19.31
C ASP A 134 -3.00 -30.10 -19.47
N TYR A 135 -3.41 -29.81 -20.70
CA TYR A 135 -4.28 -28.69 -21.00
C TYR A 135 -5.68 -28.89 -20.40
N ALA A 136 -6.08 -27.94 -19.55
CA ALA A 136 -7.41 -27.86 -18.95
C ALA A 136 -8.08 -26.48 -19.14
N GLY A 137 -7.57 -25.66 -20.06
CA GLY A 137 -8.11 -24.31 -20.31
C GLY A 137 -7.93 -23.35 -19.13
N ILE A 138 -6.87 -23.53 -18.34
CA ILE A 138 -6.53 -22.82 -17.11
C ILE A 138 -5.06 -22.40 -17.15
N PHE A 139 -4.79 -21.17 -16.73
CA PHE A 139 -3.45 -20.56 -16.69
C PHE A 139 -3.32 -19.74 -15.40
N HIS A 140 -2.11 -19.37 -15.02
CA HIS A 140 -1.85 -18.51 -13.87
C HIS A 140 -0.67 -17.58 -14.10
N PHE A 141 -0.70 -16.45 -13.38
CA PHE A 141 0.28 -15.39 -13.44
C PHE A 141 0.50 -14.81 -12.04
N GLN A 142 1.68 -14.26 -11.80
CA GLN A 142 2.02 -13.72 -10.49
C GLN A 142 2.23 -12.21 -10.58
N PHE A 143 1.51 -11.47 -9.74
CA PHE A 143 1.65 -10.03 -9.65
C PHE A 143 1.97 -9.61 -8.24
N TRP A 144 2.86 -8.65 -8.10
CA TRP A 144 3.04 -7.93 -6.87
C TRP A 144 1.88 -6.96 -6.68
N GLN A 145 1.20 -7.03 -5.54
CA GLN A 145 0.06 -6.18 -5.20
C GLN A 145 0.24 -5.61 -3.80
N TYR A 146 0.65 -4.34 -3.74
CA TYR A 146 0.71 -3.56 -2.50
C TYR A 146 1.51 -4.22 -1.37
N GLY A 147 2.67 -4.80 -1.68
CA GLY A 147 3.60 -5.41 -0.72
C GLY A 147 3.50 -6.93 -0.62
N THR A 148 2.76 -7.58 -1.50
CA THR A 148 2.48 -9.02 -1.45
C THR A 148 2.42 -9.58 -2.86
N TRP A 149 3.15 -10.64 -3.13
CA TRP A 149 3.00 -11.41 -4.37
C TRP A 149 1.72 -12.22 -4.33
N VAL A 150 0.99 -12.21 -5.44
CA VAL A 150 -0.33 -12.81 -5.57
C VAL A 150 -0.37 -13.65 -6.83
N ASP A 151 -0.73 -14.92 -6.70
CA ASP A 151 -0.94 -15.86 -7.80
C ASP A 151 -2.39 -15.78 -8.29
N VAL A 152 -2.55 -15.52 -9.59
CA VAL A 152 -3.83 -15.21 -10.23
C VAL A 152 -4.14 -16.23 -11.30
N VAL A 153 -5.08 -17.10 -10.99
CA VAL A 153 -5.60 -18.12 -11.89
C VAL A 153 -6.62 -17.51 -12.85
N ILE A 154 -6.59 -17.85 -14.13
CA ILE A 154 -7.61 -17.48 -15.12
C ILE A 154 -7.95 -18.68 -16.01
N ASP A 155 -9.12 -18.64 -16.65
CA ASP A 155 -9.32 -19.45 -17.87
C ASP A 155 -8.78 -18.73 -19.11
N ASP A 156 -8.68 -19.43 -20.24
CA ASP A 156 -8.15 -18.89 -21.50
C ASP A 156 -9.18 -18.27 -22.44
N ARG A 157 -10.41 -17.99 -22.00
CA ARG A 157 -11.39 -17.32 -22.85
C ARG A 157 -11.00 -15.85 -23.04
N LEU A 158 -10.77 -15.41 -24.27
CA LEU A 158 -10.35 -14.05 -24.60
C LEU A 158 -11.46 -13.29 -25.34
N PRO A 159 -11.63 -11.97 -25.10
CA PRO A 159 -12.57 -11.14 -25.83
C PRO A 159 -12.18 -11.01 -27.30
N THR A 160 -13.10 -11.36 -28.20
CA THR A 160 -12.91 -11.28 -29.65
C THR A 160 -14.03 -10.51 -30.33
N LYS A 161 -13.69 -9.89 -31.46
CA LYS A 161 -14.65 -9.27 -32.38
C LYS A 161 -14.26 -9.67 -33.80
N ASP A 162 -15.24 -10.13 -34.57
CA ASP A 162 -15.04 -10.59 -35.95
C ASP A 162 -13.93 -11.66 -36.08
N GLY A 163 -13.78 -12.51 -35.05
CA GLY A 163 -12.79 -13.58 -35.01
C GLY A 163 -11.36 -13.14 -34.67
N LYS A 164 -11.13 -11.85 -34.34
CA LYS A 164 -9.84 -11.32 -33.92
C LYS A 164 -9.85 -10.93 -32.44
N LEU A 165 -8.70 -11.04 -31.77
CA LEU A 165 -8.51 -10.55 -30.41
C LEU A 165 -8.77 -9.04 -30.35
N LEU A 166 -9.49 -8.60 -29.31
CA LEU A 166 -9.85 -7.19 -29.15
C LEU A 166 -8.75 -6.36 -28.44
N PHE A 167 -7.97 -7.03 -27.60
CA PHE A 167 -6.96 -6.45 -26.72
C PHE A 167 -5.55 -6.93 -27.13
N VAL A 168 -4.63 -7.08 -26.17
CA VAL A 168 -3.24 -7.48 -26.47
C VAL A 168 -3.20 -8.79 -27.25
N HIS A 169 -2.32 -8.85 -28.25
CA HIS A 169 -2.09 -10.05 -29.07
C HIS A 169 -0.68 -10.07 -29.66
N SER A 170 -0.20 -11.26 -30.02
CA SER A 170 1.04 -11.45 -30.76
C SER A 170 0.85 -11.15 -32.26
N ALA A 171 1.90 -10.60 -32.89
CA ALA A 171 1.93 -10.41 -34.35
C ALA A 171 1.95 -11.75 -35.12
N GLU A 172 2.53 -12.81 -34.52
CA GLU A 172 2.56 -14.17 -35.10
C GLU A 172 1.16 -14.81 -35.11
N GLY A 173 0.31 -14.43 -34.16
CA GLY A 173 -1.11 -14.81 -34.09
C GLY A 173 -1.39 -16.21 -33.50
N SER A 174 -0.39 -17.07 -33.31
CA SER A 174 -0.52 -18.36 -32.63
C SER A 174 -0.08 -18.36 -31.16
N GLU A 175 0.48 -17.26 -30.67
CA GLU A 175 1.02 -17.11 -29.33
C GLU A 175 0.11 -16.25 -28.43
N PHE A 176 -0.11 -16.68 -27.19
CA PHE A 176 -1.19 -16.14 -26.34
C PHE A 176 -0.78 -15.75 -24.91
N TRP A 177 0.47 -15.91 -24.48
CA TRP A 177 0.87 -15.57 -23.11
C TRP A 177 0.59 -14.11 -22.76
N SER A 178 0.85 -13.17 -23.68
CA SER A 178 0.67 -11.72 -23.47
C SER A 178 -0.81 -11.34 -23.31
N ALA A 179 -1.68 -11.93 -24.13
CA ALA A 179 -3.13 -11.75 -24.05
C ALA A 179 -3.71 -12.32 -22.74
N LEU A 180 -3.19 -13.46 -22.30
CA LEU A 180 -3.59 -14.10 -21.04
C LEU A 180 -3.05 -13.33 -19.82
N LEU A 181 -1.84 -12.80 -19.90
CA LEU A 181 -1.25 -11.95 -18.86
C LEU A 181 -2.08 -10.67 -18.66
N GLU A 182 -2.45 -9.99 -19.75
CA GLU A 182 -3.33 -8.82 -19.70
C GLU A 182 -4.68 -9.17 -19.06
N LYS A 183 -5.27 -10.33 -19.42
CA LYS A 183 -6.51 -10.81 -18.80
C LYS A 183 -6.37 -11.03 -17.29
N ALA A 184 -5.28 -11.66 -16.85
CA ALA A 184 -5.03 -11.89 -15.44
C ALA A 184 -4.85 -10.56 -14.68
N TYR A 185 -4.17 -9.60 -15.29
CA TYR A 185 -4.01 -8.26 -14.74
C TYR A 185 -5.33 -7.48 -14.69
N ALA A 186 -6.18 -7.62 -15.72
CA ALA A 186 -7.55 -7.09 -15.74
C ALA A 186 -8.40 -7.69 -14.60
N LYS A 187 -8.26 -8.98 -14.33
CA LYS A 187 -8.94 -9.66 -13.22
C LYS A 187 -8.54 -9.10 -11.85
N VAL A 188 -7.26 -8.87 -11.60
CA VAL A 188 -6.77 -8.26 -10.34
C VAL A 188 -7.34 -6.86 -10.14
N ASN A 189 -7.44 -6.09 -11.22
CA ASN A 189 -7.98 -4.73 -11.21
C ASN A 189 -9.52 -4.68 -11.30
N GLY A 190 -10.17 -5.81 -11.57
CA GLY A 190 -11.61 -6.03 -11.55
C GLY A 190 -12.29 -6.11 -12.92
N CYS A 191 -11.74 -5.45 -13.95
CA CYS A 191 -12.21 -5.51 -15.35
C CYS A 191 -11.15 -4.94 -16.31
N TYR A 192 -11.29 -5.20 -17.62
CA TYR A 192 -10.38 -4.63 -18.63
C TYR A 192 -10.40 -3.10 -18.66
N GLU A 193 -11.57 -2.47 -18.54
CA GLU A 193 -11.69 -1.00 -18.54
C GLU A 193 -10.89 -0.33 -17.41
N ALA A 194 -10.66 -1.03 -16.29
CA ALA A 194 -9.85 -0.50 -15.18
C ALA A 194 -8.35 -0.34 -15.54
N LEU A 195 -7.90 -0.96 -16.62
CA LEU A 195 -6.54 -0.84 -17.15
C LEU A 195 -6.38 0.41 -18.04
N SER A 196 -7.48 0.99 -18.53
CA SER A 196 -7.43 2.20 -19.35
C SER A 196 -6.85 3.38 -18.56
N GLY A 197 -5.78 3.98 -19.07
CA GLY A 197 -5.09 5.10 -18.44
C GLY A 197 -4.29 4.70 -17.19
N GLY A 198 -2.97 4.82 -17.28
CA GLY A 198 -2.02 4.48 -16.23
C GLY A 198 -0.62 4.99 -16.55
N ASN A 199 0.29 4.79 -15.59
CA ASN A 199 1.70 5.03 -15.79
C ASN A 199 2.46 3.69 -15.82
N THR A 200 3.44 3.55 -16.73
CA THR A 200 4.32 2.38 -16.88
C THR A 200 4.95 1.95 -15.56
N ILE A 201 5.27 2.89 -14.65
CA ILE A 201 5.78 2.54 -13.31
C ILE A 201 4.85 1.65 -12.52
N GLU A 202 3.54 1.78 -12.71
CA GLU A 202 2.58 0.94 -12.00
C GLU A 202 2.73 -0.52 -12.43
N GLY A 203 3.00 -0.74 -13.71
CA GLY A 203 3.25 -2.06 -14.29
C GLY A 203 4.58 -2.60 -13.80
N PHE A 204 5.65 -1.79 -13.83
CA PHE A 204 6.95 -2.21 -13.31
C PHE A 204 6.87 -2.66 -11.86
N GLU A 205 6.23 -1.90 -10.98
CA GLU A 205 6.08 -2.27 -9.58
C GLU A 205 5.25 -3.54 -9.40
N ASP A 206 4.18 -3.70 -10.19
CA ASP A 206 3.32 -4.88 -10.11
C ASP A 206 3.95 -6.13 -10.72
N PHE A 207 4.95 -5.98 -11.58
CA PHE A 207 5.71 -7.08 -12.18
C PHE A 207 7.00 -7.42 -11.42
N THR A 208 7.49 -6.53 -10.58
CA THR A 208 8.81 -6.72 -9.94
C THR A 208 8.79 -6.65 -8.42
N GLY A 209 7.81 -6.00 -7.81
CA GLY A 209 7.84 -5.58 -6.41
C GLY A 209 8.84 -4.48 -6.07
N GLY A 210 9.52 -3.94 -7.10
CA GLY A 210 10.50 -2.87 -7.00
C GLY A 210 9.90 -1.52 -6.61
N ILE A 211 10.75 -0.52 -6.48
CA ILE A 211 10.37 0.87 -6.17
C ILE A 211 10.66 1.78 -7.36
N ALA A 212 9.65 2.52 -7.80
CA ALA A 212 9.78 3.40 -8.96
C ALA A 212 10.10 4.85 -8.58
N GLU A 213 11.12 5.43 -9.22
CA GLU A 213 11.46 6.85 -9.20
C GLU A 213 11.08 7.50 -10.52
N ILE A 214 10.61 8.75 -10.48
CA ILE A 214 10.31 9.54 -11.69
C ILE A 214 11.20 10.78 -11.69
N TYR A 215 11.85 11.05 -12.83
CA TYR A 215 12.61 12.27 -13.05
C TYR A 215 12.01 13.04 -14.22
N GLU A 216 11.57 14.28 -13.96
CA GLU A 216 11.25 15.25 -15.01
C GLU A 216 12.55 15.70 -15.70
N LEU A 217 12.68 15.43 -16.99
CA LEU A 217 13.92 15.72 -17.73
C LEU A 217 14.20 17.22 -17.85
N SER A 218 13.14 18.05 -17.84
CA SER A 218 13.27 19.52 -17.82
C SER A 218 13.94 20.06 -16.55
N LYS A 219 13.93 19.29 -15.46
CA LYS A 219 14.55 19.60 -14.16
C LYS A 219 15.56 18.52 -13.76
N ALA A 220 16.13 17.82 -14.75
CA ALA A 220 17.04 16.71 -14.51
C ALA A 220 18.22 17.14 -13.61
N PRO A 221 18.55 16.39 -12.55
CA PRO A 221 19.75 16.65 -11.77
C PRO A 221 21.00 16.42 -12.66
N PRO A 222 22.11 17.13 -12.41
CA PRO A 222 23.32 17.01 -13.23
C PRO A 222 23.87 15.57 -13.29
N GLN A 223 23.58 14.76 -12.27
CA GLN A 223 24.04 13.37 -12.17
C GLN A 223 23.07 12.34 -12.79
N LEU A 224 21.96 12.76 -13.42
CA LEU A 224 20.93 11.84 -13.89
C LEU A 224 21.47 10.76 -14.84
N PHE A 225 22.40 11.09 -15.75
CA PHE A 225 23.03 10.09 -16.62
C PHE A 225 23.74 8.98 -15.82
N GLN A 226 24.45 9.33 -14.75
CA GLN A 226 25.12 8.36 -13.88
C GLN A 226 24.11 7.53 -13.08
N ILE A 227 22.98 8.12 -12.69
CA ILE A 227 21.87 7.40 -12.05
C ILE A 227 21.28 6.37 -13.02
N ILE A 228 21.00 6.76 -14.27
CA ILE A 228 20.50 5.86 -15.31
C ILE A 228 21.49 4.72 -15.56
N LYS A 229 22.78 5.03 -15.74
CA LYS A 229 23.81 4.02 -15.97
C LYS A 229 23.95 3.05 -14.79
N LYS A 230 23.96 3.58 -13.55
CA LYS A 230 24.00 2.76 -12.34
C LYS A 230 22.75 1.88 -12.23
N ALA A 231 21.56 2.43 -12.46
CA ALA A 231 20.31 1.69 -12.40
C ALA A 231 20.28 0.52 -13.41
N LEU A 232 20.69 0.75 -14.66
CA LEU A 232 20.81 -0.30 -15.68
C LEU A 232 21.83 -1.37 -15.28
N SER A 233 22.98 -0.98 -14.74
CA SER A 233 23.98 -1.95 -14.23
C SER A 233 23.50 -2.79 -13.05
N LEU A 234 22.49 -2.30 -12.32
CA LEU A 234 21.84 -3.00 -11.22
C LEU A 234 20.61 -3.81 -11.65
N GLY A 235 20.36 -3.94 -12.97
CA GLY A 235 19.20 -4.66 -13.51
C GLY A 235 17.87 -3.91 -13.33
N SER A 236 17.89 -2.62 -12.99
CA SER A 236 16.65 -1.84 -12.85
C SER A 236 15.94 -1.73 -14.21
N LEU A 237 14.61 -1.73 -14.19
CA LEU A 237 13.81 -1.50 -15.38
C LEU A 237 13.61 0.00 -15.57
N LEU A 238 13.91 0.52 -16.76
CA LEU A 238 13.77 1.94 -17.05
C LEU A 238 12.77 2.18 -18.18
N GLY A 239 11.88 3.13 -17.95
CA GLY A 239 10.93 3.65 -18.93
C GLY A 239 11.17 5.12 -19.21
N CYS A 240 10.70 5.62 -20.35
CA CYS A 240 10.65 7.05 -20.64
C CYS A 240 9.43 7.37 -21.51
N SER A 241 8.98 8.63 -21.48
CA SER A 241 7.84 9.05 -22.29
C SER A 241 7.88 10.53 -22.63
N ILE A 242 7.09 10.90 -23.62
CA ILE A 242 6.92 12.26 -24.11
C ILE A 242 5.51 12.72 -23.78
N ASP A 243 5.39 13.81 -23.03
CA ASP A 243 4.09 14.36 -22.63
C ASP A 243 3.33 14.95 -23.83
N ILE A 244 2.00 14.87 -23.75
CA ILE A 244 1.08 15.46 -24.72
C ILE A 244 0.47 16.74 -24.14
N THR A 245 0.24 17.74 -24.99
CA THR A 245 -0.45 18.97 -24.57
C THR A 245 -1.96 18.92 -24.78
N SER A 246 -2.44 17.97 -25.60
CA SER A 246 -3.86 17.72 -25.85
C SER A 246 -4.11 16.25 -26.16
N ALA A 247 -5.34 15.77 -25.91
CA ALA A 247 -5.71 14.37 -26.17
C ALA A 247 -5.64 13.97 -27.66
N TYR A 248 -5.62 14.94 -28.58
CA TYR A 248 -5.43 14.70 -30.02
C TYR A 248 -3.98 14.39 -30.38
N GLU A 249 -3.03 14.67 -29.49
CA GLU A 249 -1.60 14.34 -29.68
C GLU A 249 -1.23 12.95 -29.12
N THR A 250 -2.17 12.22 -28.53
CA THR A 250 -1.94 10.83 -28.10
C THR A 250 -1.53 9.99 -29.30
N GLU A 251 -0.39 9.30 -29.19
CA GLU A 251 0.24 8.49 -30.24
C GLU A 251 0.61 9.29 -31.52
N ALA A 252 0.72 10.63 -31.42
CA ALA A 252 1.15 11.45 -32.55
C ALA A 252 2.65 11.28 -32.82
N VAL A 253 2.99 10.98 -34.08
CA VAL A 253 4.38 10.81 -34.52
C VAL A 253 4.99 12.18 -34.86
N THR A 254 6.14 12.49 -34.25
CA THR A 254 6.92 13.71 -34.49
C THR A 254 7.67 13.65 -35.81
N ALA A 255 8.22 14.79 -36.26
CA ALA A 255 9.04 14.86 -37.48
C ALA A 255 10.31 13.98 -37.42
N LEU A 256 10.79 13.64 -36.21
CA LEU A 256 11.94 12.76 -35.99
C LEU A 256 11.52 11.33 -35.61
N LYS A 257 10.27 10.96 -35.94
CA LYS A 257 9.66 9.65 -35.71
C LYS A 257 9.55 9.18 -34.25
N LEU A 258 9.70 10.08 -33.27
CA LEU A 258 9.29 9.80 -31.88
C LEU A 258 7.78 9.93 -31.73
N VAL A 259 7.16 9.11 -30.90
CA VAL A 259 5.71 9.04 -30.66
C VAL A 259 5.39 9.72 -29.34
N LYS A 260 4.46 10.67 -29.35
CA LYS A 260 4.02 11.36 -28.13
C LYS A 260 2.93 10.59 -27.39
N GLY A 261 2.83 10.78 -26.07
CA GLY A 261 1.83 10.12 -25.24
C GLY A 261 1.99 8.60 -25.20
N HIS A 262 3.21 8.14 -25.49
CA HIS A 262 3.59 6.74 -25.62
C HIS A 262 4.76 6.43 -24.70
N ALA A 263 4.81 5.19 -24.22
CA ALA A 263 5.85 4.71 -23.32
C ALA A 263 6.95 3.98 -24.11
N TYR A 264 8.19 4.33 -23.79
CA TYR A 264 9.42 3.75 -24.32
C TYR A 264 10.21 3.10 -23.19
N SER A 265 11.14 2.21 -23.52
CA SER A 265 12.07 1.61 -22.57
C SER A 265 13.47 2.20 -22.76
N VAL A 266 14.20 2.41 -21.66
CA VAL A 266 15.63 2.74 -21.73
C VAL A 266 16.40 1.45 -21.47
N THR A 267 17.17 0.99 -22.46
CA THR A 267 17.81 -0.33 -22.47
C THR A 267 19.34 -0.26 -22.39
N GLY A 268 19.92 0.94 -22.36
CA GLY A 268 21.37 1.13 -22.34
C GLY A 268 21.76 2.57 -22.08
N ALA A 269 22.92 2.77 -21.45
CA ALA A 269 23.52 4.08 -21.24
C ALA A 269 25.04 3.95 -21.26
N GLU A 270 25.66 4.49 -22.31
CA GLU A 270 27.10 4.34 -22.54
C GLU A 270 27.79 5.65 -22.88
N GLU A 271 29.09 5.71 -22.62
CA GLU A 271 29.93 6.84 -22.97
C GLU A 271 30.91 6.39 -24.06
N VAL A 272 30.87 7.04 -25.22
CA VAL A 272 31.71 6.71 -26.37
C VAL A 272 32.65 7.85 -26.68
N ASN A 273 33.83 7.54 -27.22
CA ASN A 273 34.74 8.57 -27.72
C ASN A 273 34.38 8.94 -29.17
N TYR A 274 33.78 10.11 -29.35
CA TYR A 274 33.48 10.68 -30.66
C TYR A 274 34.42 11.85 -30.96
N ARG A 275 35.32 11.66 -31.92
CA ARG A 275 36.29 12.68 -32.37
C ARG A 275 37.15 13.27 -31.24
N GLY A 276 37.59 12.42 -30.31
CA GLY A 276 38.43 12.82 -29.17
C GLY A 276 37.67 13.44 -28.01
N ARG A 277 36.32 13.35 -28.00
CA ARG A 277 35.46 13.82 -26.92
C ARG A 277 34.58 12.68 -26.45
N ALA A 278 34.45 12.56 -25.14
CA ALA A 278 33.44 11.67 -24.53
C ALA A 278 32.03 12.20 -24.84
N VAL A 279 31.18 11.34 -25.37
CA VAL A 279 29.77 11.62 -25.65
C VAL A 279 28.92 10.57 -24.95
N GLN A 280 27.94 11.04 -24.19
CA GLN A 280 26.98 10.22 -23.47
C GLN A 280 25.82 9.86 -24.39
N LEU A 281 25.57 8.57 -24.55
CA LEU A 281 24.51 8.01 -25.37
C LEU A 281 23.52 7.23 -24.49
N VAL A 282 22.25 7.32 -24.85
CA VAL A 282 21.17 6.54 -24.24
C VAL A 282 20.54 5.70 -25.33
N ARG A 283 20.33 4.42 -25.04
CA ARG A 283 19.62 3.49 -25.91
C ARG A 283 18.16 3.42 -25.49
N ILE A 284 17.28 3.70 -26.44
CA ILE A 284 15.84 3.76 -26.22
C ILE A 284 15.18 2.77 -27.15
N ARG A 285 14.11 2.16 -26.69
CA ARG A 285 13.37 1.18 -27.46
C ARG A 285 11.88 1.49 -27.49
N ASN A 286 11.32 1.51 -28.70
CA ASN A 286 9.89 1.58 -28.94
C ASN A 286 9.27 0.18 -28.77
N PRO A 287 8.28 -0.02 -27.88
CA PRO A 287 7.64 -1.33 -27.70
C PRO A 287 6.88 -1.81 -28.94
N TRP A 288 6.55 -0.94 -29.90
CA TRP A 288 5.94 -1.37 -31.17
C TRP A 288 6.87 -2.21 -32.05
N GLY A 289 8.17 -2.24 -31.75
CA GLY A 289 9.14 -3.00 -32.55
C GLY A 289 9.45 -2.36 -33.91
N GLN A 290 9.02 -1.13 -34.13
CA GLN A 290 9.14 -0.36 -35.38
C GLN A 290 9.03 1.14 -35.07
N VAL A 291 9.32 1.99 -36.05
CA VAL A 291 9.26 3.46 -35.95
C VAL A 291 10.32 3.98 -34.99
N GLU A 292 11.51 4.19 -35.56
CA GLU A 292 12.72 4.59 -34.86
C GLU A 292 13.14 6.05 -35.10
N TRP A 293 13.93 6.58 -34.17
CA TRP A 293 14.56 7.90 -34.25
C TRP A 293 15.38 8.07 -35.53
N THR A 294 15.17 9.18 -36.23
CA THR A 294 15.90 9.49 -37.49
C THR A 294 16.94 10.59 -37.33
N GLY A 295 17.28 10.98 -36.10
CA GLY A 295 18.28 12.01 -35.83
C GLY A 295 19.70 11.44 -35.67
N PRO A 296 20.64 12.23 -35.11
CA PRO A 296 21.99 11.79 -34.81
C PRO A 296 22.00 10.52 -33.94
N TRP A 297 22.95 9.63 -34.20
CA TRP A 297 23.12 8.31 -33.52
C TRP A 297 22.05 7.25 -33.81
N SER A 298 21.09 7.53 -34.69
CA SER A 298 20.25 6.48 -35.29
C SER A 298 21.11 5.39 -35.96
N ASP A 299 20.52 4.22 -36.22
CA ASP A 299 21.21 3.04 -36.72
C ASP A 299 22.08 3.30 -37.96
N GLY A 300 21.52 4.04 -38.93
CA GLY A 300 22.19 4.43 -40.18
C GLY A 300 22.99 5.74 -40.11
N SER A 301 23.18 6.32 -38.92
CA SER A 301 23.76 7.65 -38.76
C SER A 301 25.28 7.69 -38.97
N ARG A 302 25.79 8.77 -39.58
CA ARG A 302 27.22 8.94 -39.91
C ARG A 302 28.12 9.12 -38.68
N GLU A 303 27.55 9.46 -37.53
CA GLU A 303 28.24 9.63 -36.26
C GLU A 303 28.98 8.34 -35.88
N TRP A 304 28.39 7.18 -36.17
CA TRP A 304 28.99 5.87 -35.94
C TRP A 304 30.27 5.62 -36.75
N ASP A 305 30.52 6.36 -37.83
CA ASP A 305 31.74 6.21 -38.64
C ASP A 305 32.99 6.79 -37.96
N TYR A 306 32.80 7.58 -36.89
CA TYR A 306 33.87 8.19 -36.12
C TYR A 306 34.09 7.56 -34.73
N VAL A 307 33.36 6.47 -34.44
CA VAL A 307 33.54 5.63 -33.25
C VAL A 307 34.44 4.45 -33.62
N SER A 308 35.20 3.91 -32.66
CA SER A 308 36.07 2.76 -32.92
C SER A 308 35.26 1.56 -33.39
N SER A 309 35.83 0.73 -34.28
CA SER A 309 35.12 -0.46 -34.81
C SER A 309 34.66 -1.40 -33.70
N ASP A 310 35.44 -1.56 -32.63
CA ASP A 310 35.11 -2.43 -31.50
C ASP A 310 33.92 -1.90 -30.68
N GLU A 311 33.85 -0.59 -30.44
CA GLU A 311 32.70 0.04 -29.77
C GLU A 311 31.47 0.04 -30.67
N LYS A 312 31.65 0.30 -31.98
CA LYS A 312 30.55 0.26 -32.96
C LYS A 312 29.92 -1.12 -33.04
N LEU A 313 30.72 -2.20 -33.08
CA LEU A 313 30.22 -3.58 -33.09
C LEU A 313 29.47 -3.96 -31.81
N LYS A 314 29.83 -3.36 -30.67
CA LYS A 314 29.15 -3.62 -29.39
C LYS A 314 27.84 -2.85 -29.24
N LEU A 315 27.77 -1.64 -29.78
CA LEU A 315 26.69 -0.70 -29.49
C LEU A 315 25.70 -0.56 -30.65
N ASN A 316 26.17 -0.51 -31.90
CA ASN A 316 25.30 -0.29 -33.05
C ASN A 316 24.83 -1.62 -33.66
N ASN A 317 23.52 -1.81 -33.71
CA ASN A 317 22.86 -2.89 -34.42
C ASN A 317 21.88 -2.26 -35.40
N VAL A 318 22.10 -2.44 -36.71
CA VAL A 318 21.24 -1.85 -37.74
C VAL A 318 20.08 -2.80 -38.05
N ALA A 319 18.94 -2.59 -37.41
CA ALA A 319 17.75 -3.41 -37.60
C ALA A 319 16.50 -2.59 -37.28
N GLU A 320 15.44 -2.68 -38.11
CA GLU A 320 14.15 -2.08 -37.76
C GLU A 320 13.48 -2.95 -36.69
N ASP A 321 13.80 -2.65 -35.44
CA ASP A 321 13.36 -3.39 -34.28
C ASP A 321 12.79 -2.47 -33.18
N GLY A 322 12.77 -1.16 -33.43
CA GLY A 322 12.31 -0.12 -32.53
C GLY A 322 13.39 0.37 -31.56
N GLU A 323 14.56 -0.26 -31.47
CA GLU A 323 15.68 0.18 -30.65
C GLU A 323 16.58 1.16 -31.41
N PHE A 324 16.99 2.23 -30.76
CA PHE A 324 17.90 3.21 -31.34
C PHE A 324 18.73 3.88 -30.26
N TRP A 325 19.90 4.40 -30.64
CA TRP A 325 20.68 5.28 -29.81
C TRP A 325 20.37 6.74 -30.09
N MET A 326 20.45 7.57 -29.06
CA MET A 326 20.47 9.01 -29.20
C MET A 326 21.43 9.64 -28.20
N SER A 327 21.85 10.87 -28.45
CA SER A 327 22.66 11.59 -27.47
C SER A 327 21.85 11.86 -26.20
N TYR A 328 22.49 11.85 -25.03
CA TYR A 328 21.82 12.21 -23.78
C TYR A 328 21.22 13.63 -23.83
N LEU A 329 21.85 14.55 -24.57
CA LEU A 329 21.32 15.91 -24.77
C LEU A 329 20.04 15.90 -25.60
N ASP A 330 19.98 15.10 -26.66
CA ASP A 330 18.74 14.93 -27.44
C ASP A 330 17.68 14.21 -26.61
N PHE A 331 18.06 13.26 -25.76
CA PHE A 331 17.12 12.61 -24.84
C PHE A 331 16.45 13.62 -23.92
N ILE A 332 17.22 14.46 -23.21
CA ILE A 332 16.70 15.53 -22.34
C ILE A 332 15.81 16.52 -23.10
N LYS A 333 16.13 16.79 -24.37
CA LYS A 333 15.38 17.76 -25.19
C LYS A 333 14.06 17.22 -25.73
N ASN A 334 14.01 15.94 -26.09
CA ASN A 334 12.85 15.35 -26.78
C ASN A 334 11.89 14.60 -25.84
N PHE A 335 12.41 14.03 -24.75
CA PHE A 335 11.60 13.32 -23.77
C PHE A 335 11.23 14.22 -22.59
N SER A 336 10.12 13.89 -21.93
CA SER A 336 9.59 14.68 -20.81
C SER A 336 10.00 14.11 -19.46
N LYS A 337 10.04 12.78 -19.36
CA LYS A 337 10.30 12.04 -18.12
C LYS A 337 11.02 10.73 -18.36
N VAL A 338 11.82 10.33 -17.37
CA VAL A 338 12.39 8.99 -17.23
C VAL A 338 11.93 8.39 -15.90
N GLU A 339 11.63 7.11 -15.94
CA GLU A 339 11.04 6.32 -14.88
C GLU A 339 11.99 5.16 -14.60
N ILE A 340 12.39 4.97 -13.34
CA ILE A 340 13.38 3.96 -12.93
C ILE A 340 12.75 3.08 -11.87
N CYS A 341 12.53 1.80 -12.16
CA CYS A 341 12.09 0.81 -11.18
C CYS A 341 13.29 0.02 -10.67
N ASN A 342 13.73 0.36 -9.46
CA ASN A 342 14.80 -0.36 -8.78
C ASN A 342 14.23 -1.66 -8.19
N LEU A 343 14.87 -2.78 -8.49
CA LEU A 343 14.43 -4.10 -8.06
C LEU A 343 14.75 -4.35 -6.58
N THR A 344 13.91 -5.15 -5.92
CA THR A 344 14.20 -5.65 -4.58
C THR A 344 15.26 -6.76 -4.64
N PRO A 345 16.02 -7.01 -3.55
CA PRO A 345 17.00 -8.11 -3.50
C PRO A 345 16.40 -9.46 -3.87
N ASP A 346 15.13 -9.68 -3.52
CA ASP A 346 14.42 -10.93 -3.80
C ASP A 346 14.15 -11.16 -5.29
N THR A 347 14.31 -10.15 -6.14
CA THR A 347 14.02 -10.21 -7.58
C THR A 347 15.28 -10.52 -8.40
N LEU A 348 16.47 -10.37 -7.83
CA LEU A 348 17.75 -10.57 -8.51
C LEU A 348 18.33 -11.94 -8.15
N SER A 349 18.55 -12.80 -9.15
CA SER A 349 19.11 -14.15 -9.01
C SER A 349 20.64 -14.17 -8.77
N SER A 350 21.34 -13.06 -9.04
CA SER A 350 22.80 -12.96 -8.98
C SER A 350 23.30 -12.26 -7.71
N ASP A 351 24.30 -12.87 -7.05
CA ASP A 351 25.01 -12.32 -5.88
C ASP A 351 25.97 -11.15 -6.23
N GLU A 352 26.19 -10.87 -7.53
CA GLU A 352 27.14 -9.84 -7.99
C GLU A 352 26.57 -8.40 -7.94
N VAL A 353 25.28 -8.25 -7.62
CA VAL A 353 24.54 -6.98 -7.71
C VAL A 353 24.31 -6.36 -6.33
N GLY A 354 24.54 -5.05 -6.19
CA GLY A 354 24.31 -4.31 -4.95
C GLY A 354 22.85 -4.35 -4.51
N ARG A 355 22.59 -4.69 -3.23
CA ARG A 355 21.26 -4.94 -2.68
C ARG A 355 20.70 -3.71 -1.96
N TRP A 356 19.47 -3.32 -2.30
CA TRP A 356 18.70 -2.37 -1.49
C TRP A 356 18.08 -3.06 -0.28
N ASN A 357 18.25 -2.51 0.91
CA ASN A 357 17.51 -2.98 2.08
C ASN A 357 16.07 -2.48 2.00
N ASN A 358 15.07 -3.37 2.05
CA ASN A 358 13.66 -3.03 1.89
C ASN A 358 12.88 -3.21 3.20
N TYR A 359 12.15 -2.18 3.61
CA TYR A 359 11.28 -2.20 4.77
C TYR A 359 9.89 -1.72 4.39
N GLN A 360 8.87 -2.48 4.80
CA GLN A 360 7.49 -2.23 4.40
C GLN A 360 6.56 -2.07 5.61
N PHE A 361 5.71 -1.05 5.59
CA PHE A 361 4.76 -0.76 6.64
C PHE A 361 3.36 -0.53 6.07
N GLU A 362 2.38 -1.26 6.58
CA GLU A 362 0.98 -1.03 6.23
C GLU A 362 0.33 -0.01 7.17
N GLY A 363 -0.40 0.94 6.60
CA GLY A 363 -1.13 1.95 7.37
C GLY A 363 -2.50 2.29 6.80
N MET A 364 -3.27 3.07 7.56
CA MET A 364 -4.57 3.57 7.14
C MET A 364 -4.80 4.99 7.64
N TRP A 365 -5.40 5.81 6.79
CA TRP A 365 -6.06 7.06 7.17
C TRP A 365 -7.53 6.78 7.40
N ARG A 366 -8.00 7.13 8.60
CA ARG A 366 -9.39 6.97 9.02
C ARG A 366 -9.92 8.30 9.54
N VAL A 367 -11.07 8.71 9.00
CA VAL A 367 -11.75 9.93 9.44
C VAL A 367 -12.00 9.85 10.95
N GLY A 368 -11.74 10.96 11.63
CA GLY A 368 -11.93 11.05 13.06
C GLY A 368 -10.90 10.30 13.88
N SER A 369 -9.82 9.74 13.30
CA SER A 369 -8.74 9.13 14.09
C SER A 369 -7.34 9.39 13.56
N THR A 370 -7.06 9.02 12.31
CA THR A 370 -5.70 9.04 11.73
C THR A 370 -5.62 9.77 10.39
N ALA A 371 -6.74 10.27 9.86
CA ALA A 371 -6.79 11.08 8.64
C ALA A 371 -6.50 12.55 8.95
N GLY A 372 -5.26 12.85 9.32
CA GLY A 372 -4.84 14.16 9.82
C GLY A 372 -4.61 15.24 8.77
N GLY A 373 -4.49 14.85 7.49
CA GLY A 373 -4.14 15.77 6.40
C GLY A 373 -2.67 16.18 6.46
N CYS A 374 -2.21 17.04 5.55
CA CYS A 374 -0.81 17.46 5.48
C CYS A 374 -0.44 18.51 6.54
N ARG A 375 0.82 18.96 6.57
CA ARG A 375 1.36 19.93 7.55
C ARG A 375 0.57 21.25 7.62
N ASN A 376 -0.12 21.63 6.54
CA ASN A 376 -0.97 22.82 6.52
C ASN A 376 -2.14 22.73 7.52
N ASN A 377 -2.53 21.50 7.90
CA ASN A 377 -3.57 21.20 8.88
C ASN A 377 -2.94 20.95 10.25
N ALA A 378 -2.34 21.98 10.83
CA ALA A 378 -1.51 21.87 12.03
C ALA A 378 -2.24 21.27 13.25
N ALA A 379 -3.57 21.45 13.33
CA ALA A 379 -4.40 20.89 14.40
C ALA A 379 -4.51 19.36 14.35
N THR A 380 -4.45 18.76 13.15
CA THR A 380 -4.75 17.33 12.95
C THR A 380 -3.55 16.55 12.40
N PHE A 381 -2.50 17.22 11.90
CA PHE A 381 -1.35 16.58 11.27
C PHE A 381 -0.66 15.52 12.15
N SER A 382 -0.57 15.74 13.47
CA SER A 382 0.02 14.81 14.44
C SER A 382 -0.76 13.49 14.58
N SER A 383 -2.03 13.45 14.16
CA SER A 383 -2.86 12.25 14.25
C SER A 383 -2.50 11.20 13.19
N ASN A 384 -1.83 11.61 12.11
CA ASN A 384 -1.37 10.68 11.07
C ASN A 384 -0.46 9.60 11.66
N PRO A 385 -0.42 8.39 11.07
CA PRO A 385 0.54 7.36 11.47
C PRO A 385 1.99 7.87 11.37
N GLN A 386 2.87 7.38 12.25
CA GLN A 386 4.27 7.81 12.32
C GLN A 386 5.17 6.57 12.33
N PHE A 387 6.24 6.59 11.53
CA PHE A 387 7.16 5.47 11.35
C PHE A 387 8.60 5.92 11.61
N VAL A 388 9.36 5.16 12.40
CA VAL A 388 10.75 5.51 12.74
C VAL A 388 11.71 4.79 11.81
N VAL A 389 12.67 5.56 11.31
CA VAL A 389 13.80 5.10 10.52
C VAL A 389 15.10 5.56 11.18
N ARG A 390 16.00 4.61 11.46
CA ARG A 390 17.31 4.89 12.04
C ARG A 390 18.40 4.58 11.03
N LEU A 391 19.12 5.63 10.63
CA LEU A 391 20.21 5.59 9.67
C LEU A 391 21.54 5.53 10.42
N GLU A 392 22.23 4.39 10.33
CA GLU A 392 23.46 4.15 11.06
C GLU A 392 24.70 4.18 10.18
N GLU A 393 24.67 3.68 8.95
CA GLU A 393 25.84 3.59 8.08
C GLU A 393 25.76 4.55 6.90
N VAL A 394 26.88 5.16 6.54
CA VAL A 394 26.99 6.06 5.37
C VAL A 394 27.34 5.27 4.12
N ASP A 395 27.00 5.83 2.97
CA ASP A 395 27.25 5.18 1.67
C ASP A 395 28.76 5.09 1.37
N ASP A 396 29.22 3.98 0.80
CA ASP A 396 30.67 3.76 0.53
C ASP A 396 31.21 4.67 -0.58
N HIS A 397 30.36 4.99 -1.56
CA HIS A 397 30.72 5.74 -2.77
C HIS A 397 29.65 6.81 -3.09
N PRO A 398 29.65 7.95 -2.38
CA PRO A 398 28.66 9.01 -2.60
C PRO A 398 28.83 9.66 -3.99
N LEU A 399 27.74 9.73 -4.76
CA LEU A 399 27.71 10.25 -6.13
C LEU A 399 28.19 11.70 -6.29
N ASP A 400 28.16 12.50 -5.22
CA ASP A 400 28.59 13.90 -5.20
C ASP A 400 29.77 14.18 -4.25
N GLY A 401 30.40 13.12 -3.72
CA GLY A 401 31.53 13.21 -2.79
C GLY A 401 31.18 13.64 -1.36
N LYS A 402 29.90 13.66 -0.97
CA LYS A 402 29.49 14.01 0.41
C LYS A 402 28.95 12.80 1.17
N ASP A 403 29.45 12.62 2.40
CA ASP A 403 28.99 11.58 3.32
C ASP A 403 27.51 11.76 3.68
N GLY A 404 26.77 10.67 3.64
CA GLY A 404 25.37 10.61 4.05
C GLY A 404 24.82 9.19 3.90
N CYS A 405 23.61 8.99 4.36
CA CYS A 405 22.89 7.73 4.25
C CYS A 405 21.82 7.90 3.17
N THR A 406 21.95 7.22 2.04
CA THR A 406 20.98 7.28 0.94
C THR A 406 19.84 6.29 1.15
N PHE A 407 18.62 6.79 1.03
CA PHE A 407 17.42 5.97 1.10
C PHE A 407 16.28 6.56 0.26
N LEU A 408 15.38 5.72 -0.19
CA LEU A 408 14.14 6.08 -0.87
C LEU A 408 12.96 5.84 0.05
N VAL A 409 11.95 6.70 -0.06
CA VAL A 409 10.68 6.54 0.63
C VAL A 409 9.57 6.50 -0.40
N GLY A 410 8.90 5.35 -0.52
CA GLY A 410 7.73 5.15 -1.36
C GLY A 410 6.45 5.10 -0.53
N LEU A 411 5.50 5.99 -0.79
CA LEU A 411 4.18 5.99 -0.16
C LEU A 411 3.12 5.63 -1.21
N MET A 412 2.62 4.40 -1.17
CA MET A 412 1.63 3.86 -2.11
C MET A 412 0.24 3.81 -1.47
N GLN A 413 -0.78 4.36 -2.13
CA GLN A 413 -2.18 4.20 -1.73
C GLN A 413 -2.81 2.96 -2.40
N LYS A 414 -3.60 2.20 -1.64
CA LYS A 414 -4.17 0.91 -2.08
C LYS A 414 -5.57 1.10 -2.70
N GLY A 415 -5.86 0.33 -3.76
CA GLY A 415 -7.22 0.14 -4.28
C GLY A 415 -7.74 1.18 -5.27
N GLY A 416 -6.88 2.09 -5.77
CA GLY A 416 -7.30 3.16 -6.70
C GLY A 416 -8.08 2.66 -7.92
N ARG A 417 -7.54 1.69 -8.67
CA ARG A 417 -8.17 1.18 -9.91
C ARG A 417 -9.50 0.48 -9.67
N GLN A 418 -9.59 -0.36 -8.63
CA GLN A 418 -10.84 -1.04 -8.25
C GLN A 418 -11.93 -0.06 -7.80
N ASN A 419 -11.56 1.14 -7.34
CA ASN A 419 -12.49 2.18 -6.90
C ASN A 419 -12.92 3.14 -8.02
N ARG A 420 -12.29 3.11 -9.21
CA ARG A 420 -12.71 3.93 -10.36
C ARG A 420 -14.14 3.61 -10.81
N ARG A 421 -14.57 2.35 -10.69
CA ARG A 421 -15.99 1.94 -10.93
C ARG A 421 -16.99 2.64 -10.01
N LEU A 422 -16.52 3.19 -8.88
CA LEU A 422 -17.32 3.95 -7.90
C LEU A 422 -17.13 5.47 -8.06
N ASN A 423 -16.52 5.94 -9.17
CA ASN A 423 -16.14 7.33 -9.40
C ASN A 423 -15.27 7.92 -8.26
N SER A 424 -14.45 7.09 -7.62
CA SER A 424 -13.50 7.52 -6.61
C SER A 424 -12.11 7.58 -7.20
N ASP A 425 -11.57 8.79 -7.30
CA ASP A 425 -10.20 9.03 -7.75
C ASP A 425 -9.17 8.77 -6.64
N LEU A 426 -7.91 8.72 -7.04
CA LEU A 426 -6.77 8.69 -6.13
C LEU A 426 -6.71 9.99 -5.32
N GLU A 427 -6.39 9.87 -4.03
CA GLU A 427 -6.22 11.04 -3.17
C GLU A 427 -4.83 11.65 -3.38
N ALA A 428 -4.70 12.97 -3.20
CA ALA A 428 -3.38 13.60 -3.21
C ALA A 428 -2.62 13.17 -1.94
N ILE A 429 -1.53 12.43 -2.10
CA ILE A 429 -0.73 11.86 -1.00
C ILE A 429 0.69 12.43 -0.98
N GLY A 430 1.31 12.37 0.20
CA GLY A 430 2.68 12.81 0.42
C GLY A 430 3.13 12.53 1.85
N PHE A 431 4.38 12.83 2.16
CA PHE A 431 4.95 12.56 3.48
C PHE A 431 5.96 13.63 3.90
N ALA A 432 6.18 13.73 5.21
CA ALA A 432 7.20 14.61 5.79
C ALA A 432 8.08 13.83 6.77
N ILE A 433 9.37 14.18 6.78
CA ILE A 433 10.42 13.52 7.57
C ILE A 433 10.93 14.50 8.63
N TYR A 434 10.95 14.07 9.89
CA TYR A 434 11.42 14.88 11.03
C TYR A 434 12.56 14.15 11.74
N LYS A 435 13.56 14.89 12.19
CA LYS A 435 14.62 14.34 13.05
C LYS A 435 14.08 14.16 14.48
N VAL A 436 14.37 13.03 15.10
CA VAL A 436 13.97 12.76 16.49
C VAL A 436 14.88 13.55 17.45
N PRO A 437 14.32 14.31 18.41
CA PRO A 437 15.10 14.93 19.48
C PRO A 437 15.71 13.86 20.42
N GLN A 438 17.00 13.96 20.76
CA GLN A 438 17.68 13.00 21.64
C GLN A 438 16.96 12.86 23.00
N ARG A 439 16.83 11.62 23.49
CA ARG A 439 16.19 11.18 24.76
C ARG A 439 14.67 11.02 24.76
N ARG A 440 14.10 10.22 23.88
CA ARG A 440 12.74 9.68 24.09
C ARG A 440 12.72 8.17 23.84
N SER A 441 12.28 7.42 24.85
CA SER A 441 12.08 5.97 24.78
C SER A 441 10.81 5.58 24.02
N ASN A 442 9.83 6.50 23.89
CA ASN A 442 8.57 6.32 23.16
C ASN A 442 8.34 7.53 22.22
N VAL A 443 8.55 7.34 20.91
CA VAL A 443 8.79 8.42 19.94
C VAL A 443 7.55 8.78 19.11
N HIS A 444 6.36 8.91 19.71
CA HIS A 444 5.26 9.58 18.99
C HIS A 444 5.44 11.10 19.09
N LEU A 445 5.65 11.77 17.95
CA LEU A 445 5.80 13.22 17.88
C LEU A 445 4.44 13.90 18.00
N GLY A 446 4.18 14.47 19.18
CA GLY A 446 2.97 15.25 19.44
C GLY A 446 2.94 16.61 18.73
N PRO A 447 1.78 17.30 18.75
CA PRO A 447 1.60 18.59 18.10
C PRO A 447 2.67 19.62 18.46
N GLU A 448 3.05 19.71 19.73
CA GLU A 448 4.05 20.68 20.20
C GLU A 448 5.41 20.56 19.50
N VAL A 449 5.84 19.33 19.20
CA VAL A 449 7.12 19.09 18.52
C VAL A 449 6.98 19.42 17.04
N LEU A 450 5.91 18.94 16.39
CA LEU A 450 5.70 19.13 14.95
C LEU A 450 5.43 20.59 14.58
N LEU A 451 4.81 21.36 15.47
CA LEU A 451 4.59 22.80 15.30
C LEU A 451 5.90 23.60 15.37
N ARG A 452 6.80 23.23 16.28
CA ARG A 452 8.06 23.98 16.52
C ARG A 452 9.18 23.56 15.59
N GLN A 453 9.19 22.31 15.16
CA GLN A 453 10.26 21.75 14.34
C GLN A 453 9.93 21.82 12.85
N LYS A 454 10.93 22.18 12.03
CA LYS A 454 10.83 22.06 10.57
C LYS A 454 11.12 20.62 10.15
N ALA A 455 10.41 20.14 9.13
CA ALA A 455 10.76 18.88 8.48
C ALA A 455 12.18 18.97 7.91
N VAL A 456 12.96 17.90 8.07
CA VAL A 456 14.33 17.83 7.51
C VAL A 456 14.31 17.46 6.03
N ALA A 457 13.25 16.74 5.62
CA ALA A 457 12.95 16.37 4.25
C ALA A 457 11.44 16.13 4.14
N MET A 458 10.91 16.18 2.93
CA MET A 458 9.49 15.91 2.65
C MET A 458 9.35 15.59 1.17
N SER A 459 8.24 14.95 0.80
CA SER A 459 7.87 14.85 -0.61
C SER A 459 7.73 16.26 -1.20
N SER A 460 8.34 16.50 -2.35
CA SER A 460 8.34 17.74 -3.12
C SER A 460 6.93 18.27 -3.38
N THR A 461 5.98 17.39 -3.69
CA THR A 461 4.58 17.72 -3.94
C THR A 461 3.64 16.66 -3.38
N PHE A 462 2.41 17.08 -3.08
CA PHE A 462 1.31 16.15 -2.84
C PHE A 462 0.59 15.94 -4.15
N ILE A 463 0.61 14.73 -4.68
CA ILE A 463 0.07 14.41 -5.99
C ILE A 463 -0.87 13.21 -5.91
N ASN A 464 -1.87 13.18 -6.79
CA ASN A 464 -2.90 12.15 -6.89
C ASN A 464 -2.44 10.96 -7.74
N THR A 465 -1.24 10.44 -7.46
CA THR A 465 -0.71 9.22 -8.08
C THR A 465 -0.88 8.00 -7.17
N ARG A 466 -0.71 6.80 -7.72
CA ARG A 466 -0.78 5.55 -6.96
C ARG A 466 0.30 5.50 -5.88
N GLU A 467 1.51 5.95 -6.21
CA GLU A 467 2.62 6.08 -5.27
C GLU A 467 3.37 7.39 -5.48
N VAL A 468 3.87 7.95 -4.37
CA VAL A 468 4.84 9.04 -4.35
C VAL A 468 6.13 8.49 -3.79
N CYS A 469 7.19 8.51 -4.60
CA CYS A 469 8.51 8.05 -4.23
C CYS A 469 9.54 9.16 -4.39
N GLU A 470 10.36 9.36 -3.37
CA GLU A 470 11.49 10.28 -3.43
C GLU A 470 12.74 9.71 -2.77
N ARG A 471 13.88 10.08 -3.36
CA ARG A 471 15.22 9.76 -2.89
C ARG A 471 15.72 10.87 -1.96
N PHE A 472 16.19 10.44 -0.80
CA PHE A 472 16.77 11.32 0.21
C PHE A 472 18.17 10.87 0.55
N ARG A 473 18.95 11.83 1.03
CA ARG A 473 20.20 11.55 1.72
C ARG A 473 20.27 12.42 2.96
N LEU A 474 20.33 11.77 4.11
CA LEU A 474 20.36 12.44 5.41
C LEU A 474 21.59 11.99 6.20
N PRO A 475 22.09 12.81 7.14
CA PRO A 475 23.13 12.39 8.07
C PRO A 475 22.66 11.25 8.96
N ARG A 476 23.62 10.53 9.58
CA ARG A 476 23.35 9.51 10.60
C ARG A 476 22.42 10.05 11.69
N GLY A 477 21.41 9.27 12.06
CA GLY A 477 20.44 9.66 13.08
C GLY A 477 19.10 8.94 12.98
N GLU A 478 18.19 9.33 13.87
CA GLU A 478 16.85 8.78 13.96
C GLU A 478 15.84 9.79 13.41
N TYR A 479 14.93 9.30 12.58
CA TYR A 479 13.96 10.10 11.84
C TYR A 479 12.56 9.50 11.94
N VAL A 480 11.54 10.35 11.86
CA VAL A 480 10.13 9.97 11.82
C VAL A 480 9.54 10.37 10.48
N ILE A 481 8.97 9.41 9.76
CA ILE A 481 8.22 9.61 8.52
C ILE A 481 6.73 9.67 8.86
N ILE A 482 6.07 10.75 8.44
CA ILE A 482 4.64 10.97 8.65
C ILE A 482 3.94 11.00 7.27
N PRO A 483 3.35 9.87 6.82
CA PRO A 483 2.56 9.83 5.60
C PRO A 483 1.15 10.38 5.82
N SER A 484 0.67 11.16 4.85
CA SER A 484 -0.63 11.84 4.93
C SER A 484 -1.26 12.03 3.55
N THR A 485 -2.57 12.21 3.52
CA THR A 485 -3.26 12.87 2.41
C THR A 485 -3.08 14.38 2.51
N PHE A 486 -3.29 15.11 1.41
CA PHE A 486 -3.21 16.57 1.41
C PHE A 486 -4.30 17.18 2.32
N LEU A 487 -5.56 16.82 2.06
CA LEU A 487 -6.69 17.21 2.87
C LEU A 487 -6.87 16.25 4.06
N PRO A 488 -7.32 16.76 5.23
CA PRO A 488 -7.72 15.92 6.35
C PRO A 488 -9.02 15.16 6.00
N HIS A 489 -9.39 14.19 6.85
CA HIS A 489 -10.65 13.44 6.74
C HIS A 489 -10.80 12.66 5.43
N LYS A 490 -9.70 12.20 4.85
CA LYS A 490 -9.69 11.25 3.74
C LYS A 490 -9.44 9.83 4.25
N ASN A 491 -10.33 8.92 3.90
CA ASN A 491 -10.16 7.50 4.20
C ASN A 491 -9.25 6.87 3.15
N GLY A 492 -8.30 6.05 3.59
CA GLY A 492 -7.43 5.33 2.67
C GLY A 492 -6.60 4.27 3.39
N SER A 493 -6.15 3.28 2.63
CA SER A 493 -5.12 2.34 3.08
C SER A 493 -3.86 2.62 2.27
N PHE A 494 -2.70 2.50 2.90
CA PHE A 494 -1.43 2.77 2.25
C PHE A 494 -0.37 1.73 2.63
N LEU A 495 0.66 1.66 1.81
CA LEU A 495 1.91 0.97 2.06
C LEU A 495 3.01 2.02 2.05
N LEU A 496 3.75 2.14 3.14
CA LEU A 496 4.98 2.92 3.20
C LEU A 496 6.16 1.96 3.04
N ARG A 497 7.05 2.24 2.09
CA ARG A 497 8.24 1.46 1.80
C ARG A 497 9.47 2.34 1.98
N VAL A 498 10.52 1.76 2.56
CA VAL A 498 11.81 2.43 2.73
C VAL A 498 12.88 1.53 2.13
N PHE A 499 13.62 2.05 1.15
CA PHE A 499 14.72 1.35 0.51
C PHE A 499 16.03 2.05 0.88
N SER A 500 16.96 1.40 1.57
CA SER A 500 18.24 2.02 1.97
C SER A 500 19.44 1.28 1.41
N GLU A 501 20.47 2.04 1.01
CA GLU A 501 21.70 1.46 0.44
C GLU A 501 22.48 0.66 1.48
N LYS A 502 22.47 1.12 2.74
CA LYS A 502 22.98 0.40 3.91
C LYS A 502 21.85 -0.01 4.84
N GLU A 503 22.11 -0.96 5.74
CA GLU A 503 21.09 -1.41 6.69
C GLU A 503 20.59 -0.25 7.55
N ALA A 504 19.26 -0.16 7.69
CA ALA A 504 18.59 0.80 8.55
C ALA A 504 17.80 0.06 9.63
N ILE A 505 17.93 0.47 10.90
CA ILE A 505 17.11 -0.11 11.97
C ILE A 505 15.75 0.57 11.91
N ASN A 506 14.73 -0.20 11.57
CA ASN A 506 13.38 0.29 11.37
C ASN A 506 12.45 -0.29 12.41
N GLN A 507 11.77 0.58 13.16
CA GLN A 507 10.76 0.19 14.14
C GLN A 507 9.44 0.86 13.77
N THR A 508 8.39 0.06 13.65
CA THR A 508 7.04 0.63 13.67
C THR A 508 6.86 1.24 15.05
N ILE A 509 6.48 2.52 15.15
CA ILE A 509 5.95 3.07 16.41
C ILE A 509 4.54 2.52 16.60
N SER A 510 4.41 1.20 16.73
CA SER A 510 3.33 0.64 17.52
C SER A 510 3.89 0.62 18.93
N THR A 511 3.60 1.69 19.69
CA THR A 511 3.84 1.70 21.12
C THR A 511 3.39 0.34 21.66
N PHE A 512 4.32 -0.46 22.18
CA PHE A 512 3.93 -1.67 22.89
C PHE A 512 2.92 -1.25 23.95
N MET A 513 1.85 -2.03 24.11
CA MET A 513 0.89 -1.78 25.19
C MET A 513 1.63 -1.94 26.51
N VAL A 514 2.02 -0.82 27.11
CA VAL A 514 2.54 -0.79 28.47
C VAL A 514 1.45 -0.17 29.33
N LEU A 515 0.92 -0.98 30.26
CA LEU A 515 0.12 -0.44 31.34
C LEU A 515 1.06 0.26 32.30
N SER A 516 0.71 1.49 32.66
CA SER A 516 1.27 2.12 33.84
C SER A 516 0.96 1.24 35.07
N PRO A 517 1.88 1.08 36.03
CA PRO A 517 1.63 0.39 37.30
C PRO A 517 0.36 0.87 38.03
N PHE A 518 -0.12 2.07 37.70
CA PHE A 518 -1.34 2.66 38.27
C PHE A 518 -2.63 1.90 37.94
N CYS A 519 -2.68 1.15 36.83
CA CYS A 519 -3.88 0.41 36.39
C CYS A 519 -3.90 -1.05 36.89
N VAL A 520 -2.72 -1.61 37.20
CA VAL A 520 -2.53 -3.03 37.57
C VAL A 520 -2.10 -3.19 39.03
N ALA A 521 -1.77 -2.10 39.73
CA ALA A 521 -1.54 -2.16 41.17
C ALA A 521 -2.76 -2.84 41.81
N PRO A 522 -2.56 -3.87 42.66
CA PRO A 522 -3.66 -4.44 43.41
C PRO A 522 -4.35 -3.28 44.09
N GLN A 523 -5.64 -3.10 43.78
CA GLN A 523 -6.43 -2.09 44.46
C GLN A 523 -6.23 -2.36 45.95
N LYS A 524 -5.75 -1.36 46.69
CA LYS A 524 -5.70 -1.44 48.15
C LYS A 524 -7.04 -2.02 48.58
N GLU A 525 -7.04 -3.11 49.33
CA GLU A 525 -8.27 -3.64 49.93
C GLU A 525 -8.91 -2.49 50.72
N VAL A 526 -9.93 -1.89 50.12
CA VAL A 526 -10.61 -0.76 50.73
C VAL A 526 -11.52 -1.35 51.78
N SER A 527 -11.19 -1.09 53.05
CA SER A 527 -12.05 -1.51 54.14
C SER A 527 -13.21 -0.51 54.26
N GLU A 528 -14.34 -0.94 54.82
CA GLU A 528 -15.45 -0.03 55.10
C GLU A 528 -15.05 1.16 56.00
N LYS A 529 -13.92 1.08 56.72
CA LYS A 529 -13.46 2.16 57.61
C LYS A 529 -12.89 3.36 56.85
N ASP A 530 -12.49 3.15 55.60
CA ASP A 530 -11.86 4.18 54.75
C ASP A 530 -12.90 4.98 53.94
N MET A 531 -14.18 4.63 54.06
CA MET A 531 -15.27 5.20 53.28
C MET A 531 -15.99 6.33 54.02
N ASP A 532 -16.27 7.41 53.31
CA ASP A 532 -17.06 8.54 53.82
C ASP A 532 -18.45 8.07 54.31
N PRO A 533 -18.87 8.41 55.54
CA PRO A 533 -20.21 8.12 56.05
C PRO A 533 -21.35 8.60 55.14
N ASN A 534 -21.15 9.71 54.42
CA ASN A 534 -22.11 10.23 53.46
C ASN A 534 -22.21 9.35 52.22
N PHE A 535 -21.09 8.77 51.77
CA PHE A 535 -21.08 7.81 50.66
C PHE A 535 -21.85 6.53 51.04
N LYS A 536 -21.69 6.04 52.27
CA LYS A 536 -22.46 4.89 52.75
C LYS A 536 -23.96 5.15 52.80
N LYS A 537 -24.39 6.37 53.17
CA LYS A 537 -25.80 6.78 53.13
C LYS A 537 -26.32 6.82 51.69
N LEU A 538 -25.54 7.40 50.77
CA LEU A 538 -25.86 7.46 49.35
C LEU A 538 -26.01 6.06 48.77
N PHE A 539 -25.06 5.15 49.04
CA PHE A 539 -25.14 3.75 48.63
C PHE A 539 -26.42 3.07 49.13
N LYS A 540 -26.75 3.23 50.42
CA LYS A 540 -27.98 2.65 50.99
C LYS A 540 -29.26 3.17 50.35
N GLN A 541 -29.29 4.45 49.98
CA GLN A 541 -30.44 5.03 49.27
C GLN A 541 -30.61 4.44 47.87
N ILE A 542 -29.51 4.05 47.20
CA ILE A 542 -29.52 3.54 45.83
C ILE A 542 -29.72 2.02 45.79
N ALA A 543 -29.03 1.29 46.66
CA ALA A 543 -29.09 -0.17 46.73
C ALA A 543 -30.46 -0.67 47.24
N GLY A 544 -31.11 0.09 48.12
CA GLY A 544 -32.38 -0.29 48.75
C GLY A 544 -32.17 -1.38 49.82
N SER A 545 -33.18 -2.22 50.03
CA SER A 545 -33.17 -3.32 51.01
C SER A 545 -32.10 -4.38 50.72
N ASP A 546 -31.72 -4.50 49.46
CA ASP A 546 -30.99 -5.63 48.91
C ASP A 546 -29.47 -5.45 49.12
N MET A 547 -29.04 -4.24 49.53
CA MET A 547 -27.64 -3.84 49.74
C MET A 547 -26.71 -4.10 48.54
N GLU A 548 -27.30 -4.26 47.36
CA GLU A 548 -26.65 -4.54 46.09
C GLU A 548 -27.21 -3.66 44.97
N ILE A 549 -26.34 -3.20 44.06
CA ILE A 549 -26.72 -2.31 42.95
C ILE A 549 -26.66 -3.09 41.64
N SER A 550 -27.82 -3.21 40.97
CA SER A 550 -27.89 -3.76 39.61
C SER A 550 -27.46 -2.74 38.55
N ALA A 551 -27.10 -3.21 37.35
CA ALA A 551 -26.75 -2.33 36.23
C ALA A 551 -27.85 -1.30 35.90
N PHE A 552 -29.12 -1.67 36.04
CA PHE A 552 -30.25 -0.77 35.81
C PHE A 552 -30.31 0.34 36.87
N LYS A 553 -30.24 -0.01 38.17
CA LYS A 553 -30.23 0.97 39.28
C LYS A 553 -29.02 1.90 39.18
N LEU A 554 -27.86 1.36 38.78
CA LEU A 554 -26.64 2.12 38.57
C LEU A 554 -26.82 3.18 37.47
N VAL A 555 -27.33 2.79 36.31
CA VAL A 555 -27.52 3.70 35.17
C VAL A 555 -28.54 4.78 35.47
N GLU A 556 -29.65 4.46 36.13
CA GLU A 556 -30.65 5.44 36.56
C GLU A 556 -30.02 6.51 37.48
N MET A 557 -29.22 6.07 38.45
CA MET A 557 -28.51 6.95 39.37
C MET A 557 -27.49 7.84 38.65
N LEU A 558 -26.66 7.25 37.79
CA LEU A 558 -25.67 7.99 37.02
C LEU A 558 -26.33 9.03 36.10
N ASN A 559 -27.44 8.68 35.44
CA ASN A 559 -28.17 9.60 34.57
C ASN A 559 -28.80 10.76 35.33
N ASN A 560 -29.32 10.51 36.53
CA ASN A 560 -29.80 11.58 37.40
C ASN A 560 -28.65 12.52 37.81
N ILE A 561 -27.44 12.02 38.03
CA ILE A 561 -26.30 12.89 38.35
C ILE A 561 -25.86 13.71 37.14
N VAL A 562 -25.72 13.08 35.97
CA VAL A 562 -25.21 13.77 34.78
C VAL A 562 -26.24 14.73 34.18
N SER A 563 -27.54 14.50 34.36
CA SER A 563 -28.57 15.45 33.90
C SER A 563 -28.48 16.83 34.56
N HIS A 564 -27.85 16.93 35.74
CA HIS A 564 -27.63 18.19 36.45
C HIS A 564 -26.31 18.88 36.08
N ARG A 565 -25.58 18.34 35.08
CA ARG A 565 -24.26 18.81 34.66
C ARG A 565 -24.33 19.44 33.27
N SER A 566 -23.93 20.71 33.17
CA SER A 566 -23.79 21.42 31.89
C SER A 566 -22.37 21.33 31.31
N ASP A 567 -21.42 20.82 32.09
CA ASP A 567 -20.00 20.71 31.77
C ASP A 567 -19.64 19.46 30.95
N ILE A 568 -20.61 18.59 30.66
CA ILE A 568 -20.45 17.36 29.90
C ILE A 568 -21.63 17.25 28.94
N LYS A 569 -21.37 16.95 27.67
CA LYS A 569 -22.43 16.57 26.73
C LYS A 569 -22.49 15.06 26.65
N THR A 570 -23.60 14.49 27.07
CA THR A 570 -23.89 13.06 26.91
C THR A 570 -25.39 12.84 26.84
N HIS A 571 -25.81 11.76 26.19
CA HIS A 571 -27.20 11.30 26.18
C HIS A 571 -27.57 10.52 27.47
N GLY A 572 -26.65 10.45 28.43
CA GLY A 572 -26.73 9.60 29.60
C GLY A 572 -25.96 8.30 29.40
N PHE A 573 -25.59 7.67 30.51
CA PHE A 573 -25.04 6.33 30.55
C PHE A 573 -26.00 5.30 29.96
N SER A 574 -25.47 4.49 29.05
CA SER A 574 -26.17 3.36 28.46
C SER A 574 -26.20 2.15 29.39
N ILE A 575 -27.18 1.26 29.17
CA ILE A 575 -27.23 -0.02 29.90
C ILE A 575 -26.05 -0.93 29.56
N GLU A 576 -25.45 -0.77 28.38
CA GLU A 576 -24.24 -1.49 27.98
C GLU A 576 -23.07 -1.10 28.89
N THR A 577 -22.81 0.19 29.07
CA THR A 577 -21.79 0.67 30.03
C THR A 577 -22.11 0.22 31.45
N GLY A 578 -23.39 0.28 31.87
CA GLY A 578 -23.83 -0.22 33.17
C GLY A 578 -23.47 -1.70 33.39
N ARG A 579 -23.67 -2.55 32.38
CA ARG A 579 -23.32 -3.98 32.45
C ARG A 579 -21.80 -4.20 32.48
N LEU A 580 -21.03 -3.41 31.73
CA LEU A 580 -19.57 -3.47 31.75
C LEU A 580 -18.99 -3.10 33.13
N ILE A 581 -19.63 -2.16 33.84
CA ILE A 581 -19.20 -1.73 35.17
C ILE A 581 -19.45 -2.83 36.21
N VAL A 582 -20.64 -3.46 36.18
CA VAL A 582 -21.07 -4.43 37.19
C VAL A 582 -20.35 -5.78 37.05
N ASN A 583 -19.93 -6.14 35.82
CA ASN A 583 -19.21 -7.38 35.51
C ASN A 583 -19.96 -8.68 35.95
N ASP A 584 -19.36 -9.85 35.75
CA ASP A 584 -19.95 -11.21 35.87
C ASP A 584 -20.86 -11.50 37.08
N ASN A 585 -20.72 -10.80 38.21
CA ASN A 585 -21.53 -11.04 39.41
C ASN A 585 -22.95 -10.45 39.34
N SER A 586 -23.31 -9.76 38.24
CA SER A 586 -24.63 -9.16 38.00
C SER A 586 -25.08 -8.06 38.98
N MET A 587 -24.35 -7.85 40.09
CA MET A 587 -24.62 -6.85 41.13
C MET A 587 -23.32 -6.30 41.74
N LEU A 588 -23.34 -5.04 42.20
CA LEU A 588 -22.21 -4.38 42.89
C LEU A 588 -22.46 -4.25 44.39
N GLY A 589 -21.48 -4.69 45.19
CA GLY A 589 -21.43 -4.44 46.63
C GLY A 589 -20.92 -3.03 46.99
N LEU A 590 -20.95 -2.68 48.28
CA LEU A 590 -20.52 -1.36 48.79
C LEU A 590 -19.06 -1.02 48.46
N THR A 591 -18.16 -1.98 48.64
CA THR A 591 -16.72 -1.84 48.37
C THR A 591 -16.42 -1.66 46.89
N GLU A 592 -17.03 -2.49 46.05
CA GLU A 592 -16.90 -2.43 44.59
C GLU A 592 -17.46 -1.13 44.03
N PHE A 593 -18.63 -0.70 44.53
CA PHE A 593 -19.24 0.57 44.14
C PHE A 593 -18.38 1.77 44.55
N TYR A 594 -17.76 1.76 45.73
CA TYR A 594 -16.85 2.82 46.17
C TYR A 594 -15.60 2.92 45.27
N VAL A 595 -15.01 1.77 44.92
CA VAL A 595 -13.89 1.71 43.99
C VAL A 595 -14.28 2.27 42.62
N PHE A 596 -15.42 1.83 42.08
CA PHE A 596 -15.92 2.33 40.81
C PHE A 596 -16.17 3.84 40.85
N TRP A 597 -16.79 4.34 41.93
CA TRP A 597 -17.09 5.77 42.07
C TRP A 597 -15.82 6.63 42.04
N ASN A 598 -14.77 6.23 42.75
CA ASN A 598 -13.49 6.93 42.73
C ASN A 598 -12.83 6.90 41.34
N LYS A 599 -12.94 5.78 40.62
CA LYS A 599 -12.49 5.69 39.23
C LYS A 599 -13.28 6.63 38.31
N LEU A 600 -14.60 6.67 38.47
CA LEU A 600 -15.47 7.54 37.68
C LEU A 600 -15.13 9.02 37.88
N GLN A 601 -14.87 9.45 39.12
CA GLN A 601 -14.40 10.81 39.40
C GLN A 601 -13.04 11.10 38.73
N LYS A 602 -12.10 10.14 38.78
CA LYS A 602 -10.81 10.28 38.10
C LYS A 602 -10.97 10.36 36.57
N TYR A 603 -11.83 9.54 35.99
CA TYR A 603 -12.13 9.60 34.55
C TYR A 603 -12.78 10.92 34.16
N LEU A 604 -13.66 11.45 35.01
CA LEU A 604 -14.22 12.78 34.81
C LEU A 604 -13.16 13.88 34.83
N GLU A 605 -12.21 13.85 35.76
CA GLU A 605 -11.08 14.80 35.81
C GLU A 605 -10.20 14.71 34.56
N ILE A 606 -9.91 13.48 34.12
CA ILE A 606 -9.14 13.25 32.88
C ILE A 606 -9.92 13.79 31.67
N PHE A 607 -11.21 13.49 31.59
CA PHE A 607 -12.07 13.94 30.50
C PHE A 607 -12.04 15.45 30.37
N LYS A 608 -12.28 16.17 31.47
CA LYS A 608 -12.28 17.64 31.48
C LYS A 608 -10.94 18.28 31.23
N SER A 609 -9.86 17.67 31.71
CA SER A 609 -8.51 18.23 31.51
C SER A 609 -8.02 18.09 30.08
N HIS A 610 -8.62 17.18 29.30
CA HIS A 610 -8.24 16.89 27.92
C HIS A 610 -9.32 17.29 26.90
N ASP A 611 -10.50 17.73 27.32
CA ASP A 611 -11.48 18.46 26.49
C ASP A 611 -10.98 19.91 26.27
N THR A 612 -10.00 20.02 25.37
CA THR A 612 -9.25 21.26 25.15
C THR A 612 -10.08 22.32 24.44
N ASP A 613 -11.03 21.89 23.61
CA ASP A 613 -11.95 22.77 22.89
C ASP A 613 -13.22 23.10 23.69
N LYS A 614 -13.39 22.49 24.87
CA LYS A 614 -14.56 22.63 25.76
C LYS A 614 -15.86 22.28 25.04
N SER A 615 -15.79 21.34 24.10
CA SER A 615 -16.95 20.88 23.34
C SER A 615 -17.93 20.11 24.22
N GLY A 616 -17.47 19.58 25.36
CA GLY A 616 -18.20 18.64 26.20
C GLY A 616 -18.12 17.19 25.70
N THR A 617 -17.29 16.94 24.68
CA THR A 617 -17.06 15.66 24.01
C THR A 617 -15.57 15.49 23.74
N MET A 618 -15.12 14.29 23.35
CA MET A 618 -13.72 14.03 23.02
C MET A 618 -13.52 13.73 21.54
N SER A 619 -12.62 14.46 20.91
CA SER A 619 -12.03 14.04 19.63
C SER A 619 -11.08 12.86 19.82
N SER A 620 -10.69 12.17 18.73
CA SER A 620 -9.68 11.11 18.81
C SER A 620 -8.31 11.57 19.32
N HIS A 621 -7.98 12.84 19.08
CA HIS A 621 -6.71 13.39 19.49
C HIS A 621 -6.67 13.54 21.01
N GLU A 622 -7.77 13.99 21.58
CA GLU A 622 -7.98 14.11 23.02
C GLU A 622 -8.10 12.73 23.66
N MET A 623 -8.79 11.79 23.00
CA MET A 623 -8.91 10.40 23.47
C MET A 623 -7.55 9.70 23.61
N ARG A 624 -6.62 9.89 22.66
CA ARG A 624 -5.27 9.30 22.76
C ARG A 624 -4.52 9.83 23.99
N ALA A 625 -4.54 11.14 24.20
CA ALA A 625 -3.87 11.76 25.34
C ALA A 625 -4.55 11.42 26.68
N ALA A 626 -5.88 11.40 26.70
CA ALA A 626 -6.69 11.02 27.85
C ALA A 626 -6.47 9.55 28.24
N ALA A 627 -6.39 8.64 27.27
CA ALA A 627 -6.08 7.23 27.51
C ALA A 627 -4.67 7.07 28.11
N ASP A 628 -3.67 7.77 27.59
CA ASP A 628 -2.30 7.75 28.13
C ASP A 628 -2.28 8.27 29.58
N LYS A 629 -2.99 9.38 29.85
CA LYS A 629 -3.16 9.90 31.22
C LYS A 629 -3.91 8.94 32.15
N ALA A 630 -4.88 8.19 31.61
CA ALA A 630 -5.59 7.13 32.31
C ALA A 630 -4.72 5.88 32.55
N GLY A 631 -3.54 5.80 31.92
CA GLY A 631 -2.56 4.73 32.08
C GLY A 631 -2.55 3.68 30.97
N PHE A 632 -3.27 3.94 29.87
CA PHE A 632 -3.35 3.08 28.68
C PHE A 632 -2.58 3.70 27.52
N GLN A 633 -1.47 3.07 27.11
CA GLN A 633 -0.79 3.44 25.87
C GLN A 633 -1.50 2.81 24.67
N VAL A 634 -2.20 3.65 23.91
CA VAL A 634 -3.03 3.25 22.77
C VAL A 634 -2.28 3.50 21.46
N ASN A 635 -1.98 2.43 20.71
CA ASN A 635 -1.40 2.56 19.37
C ASN A 635 -2.45 3.02 18.33
N SER A 636 -2.02 3.40 17.13
CA SER A 636 -2.94 3.90 16.08
C SER A 636 -4.02 2.90 15.66
N ALA A 637 -3.71 1.60 15.65
CA ALA A 637 -4.68 0.56 15.27
C ALA A 637 -5.79 0.41 16.32
N LEU A 638 -5.44 0.47 17.60
CA LEU A 638 -6.40 0.44 18.68
C LEU A 638 -7.20 1.74 18.76
N LEU A 639 -6.57 2.90 18.56
CA LEU A 639 -7.29 4.17 18.52
C LEU A 639 -8.37 4.16 17.42
N GLN A 640 -8.04 3.62 16.24
CA GLN A 640 -9.02 3.43 15.17
C GLN A 640 -10.17 2.51 15.60
N ALA A 641 -9.89 1.42 16.30
CA ALA A 641 -10.93 0.52 16.81
C ALA A 641 -11.81 1.20 17.87
N ILE A 642 -11.21 2.01 18.75
CA ILE A 642 -11.93 2.81 19.75
C ILE A 642 -12.87 3.80 19.06
N VAL A 643 -12.34 4.62 18.14
CA VAL A 643 -13.15 5.63 17.43
C VAL A 643 -14.28 4.96 16.64
N ASN A 644 -14.01 3.87 15.92
CA ASN A 644 -15.04 3.17 15.14
C ASN A 644 -16.17 2.57 16.02
N ARG A 645 -15.89 2.24 17.28
CA ARG A 645 -16.86 1.60 18.18
C ARG A 645 -17.61 2.62 19.04
N TYR A 646 -16.92 3.65 19.52
CA TYR A 646 -17.37 4.53 20.60
C TYR A 646 -17.62 5.97 20.16
N ALA A 647 -17.19 6.37 18.97
CA ALA A 647 -17.46 7.71 18.47
C ALA A 647 -18.80 7.77 17.70
N ASP A 648 -19.44 8.93 17.74
CA ASP A 648 -20.68 9.22 17.01
C ASP A 648 -20.44 9.50 15.51
N ALA A 649 -21.49 9.92 14.80
CA ALA A 649 -21.42 10.26 13.36
C ALA A 649 -20.52 11.47 13.07
N GLN A 650 -20.22 12.28 14.09
CA GLN A 650 -19.31 13.42 14.05
C GLN A 650 -17.89 13.05 14.53
N TYR A 651 -17.64 11.77 14.82
CA TYR A 651 -16.41 11.24 15.38
C TYR A 651 -16.05 11.83 16.76
N ALA A 652 -17.06 12.25 17.51
CA ALA A 652 -16.94 12.68 18.88
C ALA A 652 -17.30 11.53 19.84
N ILE A 653 -16.53 11.39 20.91
CA ILE A 653 -16.74 10.40 21.97
C ILE A 653 -17.32 11.15 23.17
N ASP A 654 -18.55 10.83 23.55
CA ASP A 654 -19.17 11.42 24.74
C ASP A 654 -18.65 10.76 26.03
N PHE A 655 -19.08 11.28 27.19
CA PHE A 655 -18.56 10.80 28.47
C PHE A 655 -18.97 9.34 28.79
N ASP A 656 -20.17 8.90 28.39
CA ASP A 656 -20.59 7.50 28.55
C ASP A 656 -19.64 6.57 27.77
N ASN A 657 -19.47 6.85 26.49
CA ASN A 657 -18.62 6.05 25.61
C ASN A 657 -17.14 6.10 26.03
N PHE A 658 -16.65 7.22 26.55
CA PHE A 658 -15.32 7.33 27.13
C PHE A 658 -15.12 6.38 28.33
N VAL A 659 -16.06 6.42 29.29
CA VAL A 659 -16.00 5.55 30.48
C VAL A 659 -16.15 4.08 30.09
N GLY A 660 -17.13 3.75 29.24
CA GLY A 660 -17.33 2.40 28.73
C GLY A 660 -16.08 1.85 28.03
N CYS A 661 -15.42 2.67 27.22
CA CYS A 661 -14.17 2.31 26.55
C CYS A 661 -13.04 1.98 27.54
N LEU A 662 -12.77 2.85 28.52
CA LEU A 662 -11.68 2.64 29.47
C LEU A 662 -11.92 1.41 30.37
N ILE A 663 -13.16 1.18 30.79
CA ILE A 663 -13.53 0.00 31.59
C ILE A 663 -13.38 -1.27 30.75
N LYS A 664 -13.85 -1.27 29.50
CA LYS A 664 -13.68 -2.39 28.58
C LYS A 664 -12.21 -2.71 28.34
N LEU A 665 -11.37 -1.68 28.13
CA LEU A 665 -9.91 -1.86 28.00
C LEU A 665 -9.31 -2.47 29.26
N GLU A 666 -9.65 -1.96 30.45
CA GLU A 666 -9.18 -2.51 31.72
C GLU A 666 -9.56 -3.99 31.88
N MET A 667 -10.81 -4.34 31.56
CA MET A 667 -11.32 -5.71 31.63
C MET A 667 -10.57 -6.64 30.69
N LEU A 668 -10.43 -6.27 29.41
CA LEU A 668 -9.73 -7.06 28.41
C LEU A 668 -8.26 -7.28 28.78
N PHE A 669 -7.59 -6.26 29.34
CA PHE A 669 -6.22 -6.39 29.83
C PHE A 669 -6.09 -7.33 31.02
N LYS A 670 -6.98 -7.21 32.02
CA LYS A 670 -6.98 -8.12 33.18
C LYS A 670 -7.20 -9.55 32.74
N MET A 671 -8.20 -9.78 31.88
CA MET A 671 -8.46 -11.09 31.29
C MET A 671 -7.23 -11.63 30.56
N PHE A 672 -6.60 -10.82 29.70
CA PHE A 672 -5.39 -11.24 28.98
C PHE A 672 -4.29 -11.64 29.96
N LYS A 673 -4.02 -10.84 31.00
CA LYS A 673 -2.99 -11.12 32.00
C LYS A 673 -3.30 -12.35 32.86
N THR A 674 -4.58 -12.64 33.13
CA THR A 674 -5.00 -13.84 33.86
C THR A 674 -4.86 -15.11 33.01
N LEU A 675 -5.11 -15.00 31.70
CA LEU A 675 -5.04 -16.12 30.76
C LEU A 675 -3.63 -16.35 30.19
N GLU A 676 -2.79 -15.32 30.20
CA GLU A 676 -1.41 -15.37 29.76
C GLU A 676 -0.58 -16.24 30.71
N LYS A 677 0.08 -17.25 30.14
CA LYS A 677 1.05 -18.06 30.84
C LYS A 677 2.46 -17.55 30.52
N ASP A 678 3.30 -17.51 31.55
CA ASP A 678 4.75 -17.28 31.47
C ASP A 678 5.19 -15.94 30.83
N ASN A 679 4.35 -14.90 30.86
CA ASN A 679 4.60 -13.61 30.18
C ASN A 679 4.99 -13.79 28.69
N SER A 680 4.42 -14.79 28.03
CA SER A 680 4.71 -15.13 26.63
C SER A 680 4.23 -14.09 25.61
N GLY A 681 3.42 -13.11 26.03
CA GLY A 681 2.76 -12.14 25.18
C GLY A 681 1.64 -12.73 24.33
N LYS A 682 1.19 -13.96 24.62
CA LYS A 682 0.17 -14.70 23.86
C LYS A 682 -0.80 -15.44 24.79
N ILE A 683 -2.03 -15.65 24.29
CA ILE A 683 -3.05 -16.48 24.94
C ILE A 683 -3.56 -17.53 23.95
N GLU A 684 -3.90 -18.71 24.45
CA GLU A 684 -4.50 -19.79 23.66
C GLU A 684 -5.97 -19.96 24.08
N LEU A 685 -6.87 -19.93 23.11
CA LEU A 685 -8.31 -20.05 23.33
C LEU A 685 -8.88 -21.05 22.32
N ASN A 686 -9.73 -21.95 22.78
CA ASN A 686 -10.59 -22.71 21.89
C ASN A 686 -11.78 -21.85 21.42
N LEU A 687 -12.53 -22.34 20.43
CA LEU A 687 -13.66 -21.59 19.85
C LEU A 687 -14.72 -21.21 20.89
N GLN A 688 -15.04 -22.11 21.83
CA GLN A 688 -16.03 -21.84 22.86
C GLN A 688 -15.56 -20.74 23.82
N GLN A 689 -14.30 -20.82 24.28
CA GLN A 689 -13.70 -19.80 25.13
C GLN A 689 -13.65 -18.45 24.42
N TRP A 690 -13.24 -18.42 23.14
CA TRP A 690 -13.26 -17.20 22.33
C TRP A 690 -14.68 -16.62 22.21
N MET A 691 -15.68 -17.45 21.91
CA MET A 691 -17.07 -16.99 21.82
C MET A 691 -17.58 -16.42 23.15
N CYS A 692 -17.30 -17.09 24.27
CA CYS A 692 -17.65 -16.56 25.58
C CYS A 692 -16.99 -15.18 25.79
N LEU A 693 -15.69 -15.05 25.55
CA LEU A 693 -14.99 -13.78 25.74
C LEU A 693 -15.41 -12.67 24.77
N ALA A 694 -15.85 -13.01 23.55
CA ALA A 694 -16.24 -12.05 22.53
C ALA A 694 -17.69 -11.54 22.67
N ILE A 695 -18.55 -12.30 23.36
CA ILE A 695 -19.95 -11.91 23.63
C ILE A 695 -20.02 -10.88 24.77
N TYR A 696 -19.16 -11.03 25.78
CA TYR A 696 -18.95 -10.04 26.82
C TYR A 696 -18.23 -8.82 26.26
#